data_AF-V9KKS1-F1
#
_entry.id   AF-V9KKS1-F1
#
_cell.length_a   1.000
_cell.length_b   1.000
_cell.length_c   1.000
_cell.angle_alpha   90.00
_cell.angle_beta   90.00
_cell.angle_gamma   90.00
#
_symmetry.space_group_name_H-M   'P 1'
#
loop_
_entity.id
_entity.type
_entity.pdbx_description
1 polymer ?
#
loop_
_entity_poly.entity_id
_entity_poly.type
_entity_poly.pdbx_seq_one_letter_code
_entity_poly.pdbx_strand_id
1 'polypeptide(L)'
;PDKDYWYIPGLWHGNPPMAAVNIGYSQKVVELKQCVLDHFTERNASTVTQFIRNFTNLWNAVKHENFIFSFRNCLEVDAYNDLSVKYSDLEWELRKMVYDFVDKAQKRIETEEKNPENLLAVLRNELLEVMETTKAEVIKTLEDWFSAQNKKAHLIQDYKDQFKMNIDILCNKLEEESHKQLKKTVQRQEGRKKLHDIKTKYNKLIEDKVNLLVQSLRQKTKDQDESELHQAFETMWAEAILSLEIYQPKVANIQLDMETSLRENMKARASILNKKLPEKSLDDWGKLEFEINERHIAVRSLSDRAWRYVHNIYKESKKETDVLKCCLKEPRKQAEILITKSKNEMKTIIQQEMDYDPKYCKTFLRHVDKILDCEFPTFSFTEKFRTYFKLHICGIGIQKFQEIHDSFRQKNDPLQSFEADKKFYKQIFVNLYNQKDQSQSCAKLYLDSYIKPAMIANLNQKLGRAIVDYIKSTQNAEEFKSRRNLQVGIMLDLKKKNLFDDYYQYIDNTHKFEKDWVEEQVLRYCENSEQEATLLHNLAMDILEPAVHSIQKAIRDIDTHKELTAWTFLTEFRKAMEGIIVLPQDKFTNQDIVRNAPCFVDELKDLANGFKNDLSNTIKGWNVRSKVSELPVAPWKLLYDMLSGCGEQCPYCGVLCDCTDHNHEMHSANYHLPEGLRGYRWSFWKSLVTNSCSDTSYIALRLYREQDPWLKSQLSISHTWV
;
A
#
# COMPACT_ATOMS: atom_id res chain seq x y z
N PRO A 1 0.74 -55.68 -0.64
CA PRO A 1 -0.59 -55.24 -0.14
C PRO A 1 -0.98 -55.89 1.19
N ASP A 2 -0.59 -57.14 1.46
CA ASP A 2 -0.92 -57.83 2.73
C ASP A 2 0.32 -58.20 3.56
N LYS A 3 1.16 -57.23 3.95
CA LYS A 3 2.26 -57.49 4.92
C LYS A 3 1.89 -57.14 6.37
N ASP A 4 0.88 -56.29 6.57
CA ASP A 4 0.48 -55.77 7.90
C ASP A 4 -0.82 -56.40 8.43
N TYR A 5 -1.44 -57.31 7.67
CA TYR A 5 -2.68 -57.99 8.05
C TYR A 5 -2.41 -59.46 8.36
N TRP A 6 -2.75 -59.87 9.60
CA TRP A 6 -2.50 -61.22 10.10
C TRP A 6 -3.81 -61.92 10.44
N TYR A 7 -4.14 -62.97 9.70
CA TYR A 7 -5.30 -63.81 10.00
C TYR A 7 -4.91 -64.91 10.98
N ILE A 8 -5.41 -64.79 12.21
CA ILE A 8 -5.19 -65.77 13.27
C ILE A 8 -6.48 -66.60 13.41
N PRO A 9 -6.45 -67.92 13.16
CA PRO A 9 -7.63 -68.78 13.30
C PRO A 9 -8.03 -68.90 14.78
N GLY A 10 -9.26 -69.32 15.11
CA GLY A 10 -9.70 -69.43 16.51
C GLY A 10 -8.80 -70.34 17.35
N LEU A 11 -8.55 -69.96 18.62
CA LEU A 11 -7.68 -70.67 19.57
C LEU A 11 -8.08 -72.14 19.80
N TRP A 12 -9.38 -72.44 19.69
CA TRP A 12 -9.95 -73.75 19.94
C TRP A 12 -10.60 -74.29 18.67
N HIS A 13 -10.49 -75.59 18.42
CA HIS A 13 -11.23 -76.24 17.31
C HIS A 13 -12.73 -76.45 17.61
N GLY A 14 -13.21 -76.07 18.79
CA GLY A 14 -14.60 -76.23 19.24
C GLY A 14 -14.88 -75.46 20.54
N ASN A 15 -15.99 -75.77 21.19
CA ASN A 15 -16.41 -75.05 22.40
C ASN A 15 -15.65 -75.54 23.66
N PRO A 16 -15.04 -74.63 24.46
CA PRO A 16 -14.43 -74.96 25.74
C PRO A 16 -15.44 -75.63 26.71
N PRO A 17 -14.99 -76.40 27.72
CA PRO A 17 -13.60 -76.53 28.18
C PRO A 17 -12.82 -77.71 27.60
N MET A 18 -13.45 -78.63 26.86
CA MET A 18 -12.81 -79.87 26.38
C MET A 18 -12.21 -79.74 24.97
N ALA A 19 -12.31 -78.56 24.34
CA ALA A 19 -11.77 -78.32 23.01
C ALA A 19 -10.24 -78.30 23.00
N ALA A 20 -9.62 -78.99 22.05
CA ALA A 20 -8.18 -78.95 21.85
C ALA A 20 -7.73 -77.60 21.27
N VAL A 21 -6.52 -77.16 21.65
CA VAL A 21 -5.89 -75.96 21.10
C VAL A 21 -5.65 -76.16 19.59
N ASN A 22 -6.09 -75.19 18.80
CA ASN A 22 -5.86 -75.15 17.38
C ASN A 22 -4.36 -74.95 17.09
N ILE A 23 -3.74 -75.94 16.46
CA ILE A 23 -2.32 -75.89 16.10
C ILE A 23 -2.06 -74.73 15.12
N GLY A 24 -3.02 -74.44 14.23
CA GLY A 24 -2.96 -73.32 13.30
C GLY A 24 -2.96 -71.95 13.99
N TYR A 25 -3.59 -71.81 15.17
CA TYR A 25 -3.48 -70.59 15.99
C TYR A 25 -2.04 -70.40 16.46
N SER A 26 -1.47 -71.45 17.03
CA SER A 26 -0.12 -71.40 17.60
C SER A 26 0.94 -71.08 16.55
N GLN A 27 0.84 -71.70 15.36
CA GLN A 27 1.75 -71.43 14.24
C GLN A 27 1.64 -69.98 13.76
N LYS A 28 0.43 -69.48 13.53
CA LYS A 28 0.23 -68.09 13.06
C LYS A 28 0.68 -67.05 14.08
N VAL A 29 0.51 -67.31 15.38
CA VAL A 29 1.04 -66.45 16.44
C VAL A 29 2.57 -66.45 16.49
N VAL A 30 3.22 -67.59 16.25
CA VAL A 30 4.68 -67.66 16.19
C VAL A 30 5.21 -66.91 14.97
N GLU A 31 4.59 -67.08 13.80
CA GLU A 31 4.93 -66.33 12.59
C GLU A 31 4.79 -64.81 12.79
N LEU A 32 3.70 -64.36 13.44
CA LEU A 32 3.49 -62.95 13.78
C LEU A 32 4.58 -62.44 14.72
N LYS A 33 4.90 -63.19 15.79
CA LYS A 33 5.96 -62.82 16.74
C LYS A 33 7.31 -62.66 16.04
N GLN A 34 7.64 -63.58 15.14
CA GLN A 34 8.89 -63.52 14.38
C GLN A 34 8.94 -62.27 13.50
N CYS A 35 7.87 -62.01 12.74
CA CYS A 35 7.80 -60.83 11.87
C CYS A 35 7.90 -59.50 12.63
N VAL A 36 7.27 -59.42 13.81
CA VAL A 36 7.35 -58.25 14.69
C VAL A 36 8.78 -58.05 15.20
N LEU A 37 9.46 -59.12 15.62
CA LEU A 37 10.84 -59.05 16.08
C LEU A 37 11.81 -58.65 14.96
N ASP A 38 11.61 -59.17 13.75
CA ASP A 38 12.42 -58.84 12.58
C ASP A 38 12.26 -57.35 12.18
N HIS A 39 11.05 -56.79 12.28
CA HIS A 39 10.82 -55.35 12.07
C HIS A 39 11.50 -54.46 13.13
N PHE A 40 11.61 -54.95 14.37
CA PHE A 40 12.25 -54.20 15.44
C PHE A 40 13.79 -54.21 15.33
N THR A 41 14.38 -55.24 14.72
CA THR A 41 15.84 -55.32 14.49
C THR A 41 16.31 -54.53 13.28
N GLU A 42 15.44 -54.24 12.30
CA GLU A 42 15.78 -53.42 11.11
C GLU A 42 15.82 -51.90 11.38
N ARG A 43 15.30 -51.43 12.53
CA ARG A 43 15.29 -49.99 12.88
C ARG A 43 16.40 -49.65 13.87
N ASN A 44 17.07 -48.51 13.66
CA ASN A 44 18.03 -47.96 14.61
C ASN A 44 17.36 -47.70 15.97
N ALA A 45 17.59 -48.58 16.93
CA ALA A 45 16.98 -48.50 18.26
C ALA A 45 17.53 -47.30 19.04
N SER A 46 16.62 -46.50 19.62
CA SER A 46 17.00 -45.47 20.59
C SER A 46 17.51 -46.14 21.87
N THR A 47 18.57 -45.62 22.48
CA THR A 47 19.02 -46.11 23.79
C THR A 47 17.94 -45.89 24.86
N VAL A 48 17.90 -46.73 25.90
CA VAL A 48 16.99 -46.56 27.04
C VAL A 48 17.09 -45.15 27.63
N THR A 49 18.29 -44.59 27.67
CA THR A 49 18.54 -43.20 28.10
C THR A 49 17.88 -42.16 27.20
N GLN A 50 17.95 -42.33 25.87
CA GLN A 50 17.23 -41.47 24.93
C GLN A 50 15.72 -41.62 25.06
N PHE A 51 15.22 -42.84 25.27
CA PHE A 51 13.80 -43.08 25.50
C PHE A 51 13.32 -42.35 26.75
N ILE A 52 14.01 -42.51 27.88
CA ILE A 52 13.68 -41.83 29.14
C ILE A 52 13.73 -40.31 28.97
N ARG A 53 14.75 -39.78 28.29
CA ARG A 53 14.87 -38.34 28.04
C ARG A 53 13.74 -37.82 27.15
N ASN A 54 13.43 -38.52 26.07
CA ASN A 54 12.36 -38.14 25.16
C ASN A 54 10.99 -38.24 25.84
N PHE A 55 10.75 -39.27 26.63
CA PHE A 55 9.53 -39.44 27.41
C PHE A 55 9.40 -38.38 28.49
N THR A 56 10.49 -38.01 29.17
CA THR A 56 10.50 -36.95 30.19
C THR A 56 10.25 -35.58 29.56
N ASN A 57 10.88 -35.28 28.43
CA ASN A 57 10.65 -34.04 27.68
C ASN A 57 9.20 -33.97 27.18
N LEU A 58 8.67 -35.08 26.65
CA LEU A 58 7.27 -35.21 26.25
C LEU A 58 6.35 -34.98 27.44
N TRP A 59 6.61 -35.62 28.57
CA TRP A 59 5.80 -35.51 29.78
C TRP A 59 5.82 -34.10 30.39
N ASN A 60 6.97 -33.42 30.35
CA ASN A 60 7.09 -32.04 30.78
C ASN A 60 6.34 -31.10 29.82
N ALA A 61 6.43 -31.32 28.52
CA ALA A 61 5.63 -30.58 27.54
C ALA A 61 4.11 -30.81 27.74
N VAL A 62 3.70 -32.05 28.01
CA VAL A 62 2.31 -32.45 28.33
C VAL A 62 1.79 -31.80 29.62
N LYS A 63 2.66 -31.60 30.61
CA LYS A 63 2.31 -30.90 31.85
C LYS A 63 2.09 -29.40 31.65
N HIS A 64 2.76 -28.82 30.66
CA HIS A 64 2.69 -27.38 30.43
C HIS A 64 1.59 -26.98 29.43
N GLU A 65 1.11 -27.87 28.55
CA GLU A 65 -0.06 -27.64 27.68
C GLU A 65 -0.84 -28.93 27.29
N ASN A 66 -2.15 -28.77 27.01
CA ASN A 66 -3.14 -29.83 26.67
C ASN A 66 -2.83 -30.59 25.36
N PHE A 67 -1.93 -31.58 25.45
CA PHE A 67 -1.15 -32.10 24.32
C PHE A 67 -1.87 -32.91 23.21
N ILE A 68 -2.92 -33.70 23.49
CA ILE A 68 -3.41 -34.67 22.47
C ILE A 68 -4.22 -34.00 21.35
N PHE A 69 -4.99 -32.97 21.66
CA PHE A 69 -5.68 -32.14 20.66
C PHE A 69 -4.76 -31.04 20.12
N SER A 70 -3.86 -30.49 20.96
CA SER A 70 -2.92 -29.47 20.51
C SER A 70 -1.85 -30.00 19.56
N PHE A 71 -1.35 -31.23 19.70
CA PHE A 71 -0.21 -31.69 18.87
C PHE A 71 -0.58 -31.88 17.38
N ARG A 72 -1.75 -32.45 17.07
CA ARG A 72 -2.24 -32.55 15.68
C ARG A 72 -2.53 -31.16 15.12
N ASN A 73 -3.14 -30.30 15.93
CA ASN A 73 -3.38 -28.90 15.57
C ASN A 73 -2.05 -28.14 15.37
N CYS A 74 -1.00 -28.39 16.16
CA CYS A 74 0.31 -27.74 16.02
C CYS A 74 1.00 -28.14 14.70
N LEU A 75 0.97 -29.43 14.33
CA LEU A 75 1.56 -29.88 13.06
C LEU A 75 0.81 -29.33 11.85
N GLU A 76 -0.52 -29.24 11.93
CA GLU A 76 -1.38 -28.63 10.92
C GLU A 76 -1.17 -27.11 10.85
N VAL A 77 -1.10 -26.42 11.99
CA VAL A 77 -0.81 -24.99 12.11
C VAL A 77 0.58 -24.65 11.58
N ASP A 78 1.58 -25.50 11.83
CA ASP A 78 2.92 -25.33 11.27
C ASP A 78 2.91 -25.57 9.75
N ALA A 79 2.22 -26.59 9.27
CA ALA A 79 2.06 -26.84 7.83
C ALA A 79 1.32 -25.69 7.13
N TYR A 80 0.30 -25.13 7.79
CA TYR A 80 -0.44 -23.96 7.32
C TYR A 80 0.44 -22.71 7.30
N ASN A 81 1.29 -22.51 8.32
CA ASN A 81 2.25 -21.42 8.32
C ASN A 81 3.25 -21.52 7.16
N ASP A 82 3.79 -22.72 6.90
CA ASP A 82 4.67 -22.96 5.75
C ASP A 82 3.96 -22.64 4.41
N LEU A 83 2.68 -23.02 4.29
CA LEU A 83 1.84 -22.67 3.15
C LEU A 83 1.58 -21.16 3.06
N SER A 84 1.33 -20.49 4.17
CA SER A 84 1.09 -19.04 4.23
C SER A 84 2.33 -18.25 3.80
N VAL A 85 3.52 -18.66 4.22
CA VAL A 85 4.80 -18.10 3.74
C VAL A 85 4.92 -18.30 2.23
N LYS A 86 4.73 -19.53 1.75
CA LYS A 86 4.82 -19.83 0.31
C LYS A 86 3.82 -19.03 -0.51
N TYR A 87 2.60 -18.88 -0.01
CA TYR A 87 1.57 -18.08 -0.65
C TYR A 87 1.95 -16.60 -0.70
N SER A 88 2.47 -16.05 0.38
CA SER A 88 2.89 -14.65 0.43
C SER A 88 4.01 -14.34 -0.58
N ASP A 89 4.93 -15.28 -0.80
CA ASP A 89 5.95 -15.17 -1.84
C ASP A 89 5.33 -15.18 -3.26
N LEU A 90 4.40 -16.10 -3.51
CA LEU A 90 3.72 -16.22 -4.80
C LEU A 90 2.82 -15.01 -5.11
N GLU A 91 2.13 -14.47 -4.10
CA GLU A 91 1.36 -13.24 -4.20
C GLU A 91 2.27 -12.07 -4.60
N TRP A 92 3.46 -11.97 -4.01
CA TRP A 92 4.42 -10.91 -4.34
C TRP A 92 4.90 -11.01 -5.78
N GLU A 93 5.26 -12.21 -6.26
CA GLU A 93 5.68 -12.42 -7.65
C GLU A 93 4.59 -12.01 -8.66
N LEU A 94 3.33 -12.36 -8.38
CA LEU A 94 2.19 -11.93 -9.20
C LEU A 94 2.05 -10.40 -9.24
N ARG A 95 2.08 -9.75 -8.06
CA ARG A 95 1.99 -8.29 -7.95
C ARG A 95 3.12 -7.60 -8.69
N LYS A 96 4.35 -8.11 -8.55
CA LYS A 96 5.55 -7.59 -9.18
C LYS A 96 5.44 -7.60 -10.71
N MET A 97 5.00 -8.72 -11.29
CA MET A 97 4.80 -8.85 -12.74
C MET A 97 3.75 -7.87 -13.27
N VAL A 98 2.63 -7.70 -12.55
CA VAL A 98 1.60 -6.72 -12.91
C VAL A 98 2.13 -5.29 -12.81
N TYR A 99 2.85 -4.94 -11.74
CA TYR A 99 3.43 -3.61 -11.58
C TYR A 99 4.48 -3.28 -12.65
N ASP A 100 5.32 -4.24 -13.03
CA ASP A 100 6.30 -4.05 -14.11
C ASP A 100 5.63 -3.86 -15.47
N PHE A 101 4.50 -4.55 -15.72
CA PHE A 101 3.67 -4.29 -16.89
C PHE A 101 3.09 -2.86 -16.84
N VAL A 102 2.46 -2.47 -15.72
CA VAL A 102 1.85 -1.15 -15.57
C VAL A 102 2.87 -0.04 -15.78
N ASP A 103 4.08 -0.14 -15.24
CA ASP A 103 5.14 0.84 -15.45
C ASP A 103 5.51 0.96 -16.94
N LYS A 104 5.65 -0.16 -17.67
CA LYS A 104 5.92 -0.15 -19.12
C LYS A 104 4.76 0.45 -19.91
N ALA A 105 3.53 0.11 -19.53
CA ALA A 105 2.31 0.62 -20.13
C ALA A 105 2.16 2.14 -19.91
N GLN A 106 2.46 2.64 -18.71
CA GLN A 106 2.48 4.07 -18.41
C GLN A 106 3.50 4.82 -19.27
N LYS A 107 4.73 4.29 -19.39
CA LYS A 107 5.75 4.87 -20.28
C LYS A 107 5.27 4.94 -21.73
N ARG A 108 4.65 3.86 -22.24
CA ARG A 108 4.06 3.84 -23.61
C ARG A 108 2.98 4.90 -23.79
N ILE A 109 2.10 5.08 -22.79
CA ILE A 109 1.07 6.12 -22.82
C ILE A 109 1.69 7.52 -22.84
N GLU A 110 2.73 7.75 -22.04
CA GLU A 110 3.43 9.05 -21.96
C GLU A 110 4.20 9.41 -23.24
N THR A 111 4.61 8.41 -24.03
CA THR A 111 5.27 8.61 -25.33
C THR A 111 4.30 8.64 -26.52
N GLU A 112 3.05 8.20 -26.34
CA GLU A 112 2.06 8.13 -27.43
C GLU A 112 1.54 9.53 -27.81
N GLU A 113 1.79 9.95 -29.04
CA GLU A 113 1.41 11.28 -29.55
C GLU A 113 0.02 11.32 -30.18
N LYS A 114 -0.46 10.23 -30.80
CA LYS A 114 -1.61 10.29 -31.72
C LYS A 114 -2.94 9.91 -31.08
N ASN A 115 -3.02 8.79 -30.35
CA ASN A 115 -4.30 8.32 -29.80
C ASN A 115 -4.17 7.46 -28.53
N PRO A 116 -4.14 8.08 -27.34
CA PRO A 116 -3.94 7.36 -26.08
C PRO A 116 -5.17 6.55 -25.63
N GLU A 117 -6.39 6.86 -26.10
CA GLU A 117 -7.60 6.09 -25.75
C GLU A 117 -7.63 4.72 -26.43
N ASN A 118 -7.26 4.64 -27.71
CA ASN A 118 -7.15 3.36 -28.41
C ASN A 118 -6.05 2.48 -27.80
N LEU A 119 -4.94 3.09 -27.38
CA LEU A 119 -3.86 2.39 -26.69
C LEU A 119 -4.32 1.79 -25.35
N LEU A 120 -5.23 2.44 -24.62
CA LEU A 120 -5.76 1.92 -23.36
C LEU A 120 -6.50 0.59 -23.53
N ALA A 121 -7.26 0.42 -24.63
CA ALA A 121 -7.93 -0.84 -24.94
C ALA A 121 -6.94 -1.96 -25.25
N VAL A 122 -5.88 -1.66 -26.00
CA VAL A 122 -4.80 -2.61 -26.31
C VAL A 122 -4.05 -3.03 -25.05
N LEU A 123 -3.64 -2.07 -24.22
CA LEU A 123 -2.94 -2.33 -22.96
C LEU A 123 -3.78 -3.14 -21.97
N ARG A 124 -5.12 -3.01 -22.02
CA ARG A 124 -6.00 -3.83 -21.21
C ARG A 124 -5.93 -5.31 -21.61
N ASN A 125 -5.93 -5.60 -22.91
CA ASN A 125 -5.82 -6.98 -23.38
C ASN A 125 -4.45 -7.57 -23.09
N GLU A 126 -3.37 -6.80 -23.32
CA GLU A 126 -2.01 -7.20 -22.97
C GLU A 126 -1.87 -7.48 -21.45
N LEU A 127 -2.51 -6.67 -20.60
CA LEU A 127 -2.55 -6.90 -19.15
C LEU A 127 -3.21 -8.25 -18.82
N LEU A 128 -4.36 -8.55 -19.43
CA LEU A 128 -5.06 -9.82 -19.20
C LEU A 128 -4.21 -11.02 -19.63
N GLU A 129 -3.49 -10.93 -20.76
CA GLU A 129 -2.58 -11.99 -21.21
C GLU A 129 -1.41 -12.22 -20.24
N VAL A 130 -0.78 -11.13 -19.77
CA VAL A 130 0.30 -11.21 -18.77
C VAL A 130 -0.22 -11.82 -17.47
N MET A 131 -1.40 -11.40 -17.02
CA MET A 131 -2.02 -11.89 -15.79
C MET A 131 -2.37 -13.38 -15.87
N GLU A 132 -2.98 -13.84 -16.96
CA GLU A 132 -3.30 -15.26 -17.14
C GLU A 132 -2.04 -16.12 -17.20
N THR A 133 -0.98 -15.63 -17.87
CA THR A 133 0.32 -16.33 -17.94
C THR A 133 0.95 -16.44 -16.55
N THR A 134 1.08 -15.33 -15.82
CA THR A 134 1.68 -15.32 -14.49
C THR A 134 0.85 -16.12 -13.48
N LYS A 135 -0.49 -16.05 -13.56
CA LYS A 135 -1.39 -16.86 -12.74
C LYS A 135 -1.16 -18.36 -12.97
N ALA A 136 -1.02 -18.80 -14.23
CA ALA A 136 -0.75 -20.20 -14.54
C ALA A 136 0.60 -20.66 -13.95
N GLU A 137 1.64 -19.83 -14.02
CA GLU A 137 2.95 -20.09 -13.43
C GLU A 137 2.90 -20.18 -11.89
N VAL A 138 2.17 -19.26 -11.25
CA VAL A 138 1.97 -19.24 -9.80
C VAL A 138 1.19 -20.46 -9.33
N ILE A 139 0.09 -20.81 -10.01
CA ILE A 139 -0.71 -22.01 -9.68
C ILE A 139 0.12 -23.27 -9.86
N LYS A 140 0.88 -23.38 -10.95
CA LYS A 140 1.77 -24.53 -11.18
C LYS A 140 2.82 -24.65 -10.07
N THR A 141 3.45 -23.54 -9.69
CA THR A 141 4.46 -23.52 -8.60
C THR A 141 3.85 -23.94 -7.27
N LEU A 142 2.61 -23.53 -6.98
CA LEU A 142 1.87 -23.98 -5.81
C LEU A 142 1.61 -25.49 -5.86
N GLU A 143 1.17 -26.02 -7.01
CA GLU A 143 0.91 -27.45 -7.20
C GLU A 143 2.16 -28.33 -7.06
N ASP A 144 3.29 -27.88 -7.61
CA ASP A 144 4.58 -28.55 -7.50
C ASP A 144 5.05 -28.58 -6.03
N TRP A 145 4.83 -27.50 -5.28
CA TRP A 145 5.17 -27.44 -3.86
C TRP A 145 4.38 -28.44 -3.01
N PHE A 146 3.06 -28.58 -3.28
CA PHE A 146 2.22 -29.59 -2.64
C PHE A 146 2.62 -31.04 -3.00
N SER A 147 3.09 -31.25 -4.24
CA SER A 147 3.34 -32.60 -4.76
C SER A 147 4.76 -33.13 -4.48
N ALA A 148 5.77 -32.27 -4.50
CA ALA A 148 7.19 -32.67 -4.51
C ALA A 148 8.01 -32.16 -3.32
N GLN A 149 7.63 -31.07 -2.67
CA GLN A 149 8.49 -30.38 -1.70
C GLN A 149 8.01 -30.46 -0.24
N ASN A 150 6.69 -30.58 0.02
CA ASN A 150 6.16 -30.55 1.38
C ASN A 150 5.71 -31.92 1.92
N LYS A 151 6.47 -32.47 2.88
CA LYS A 151 6.15 -33.74 3.58
C LYS A 151 4.86 -33.69 4.42
N LYS A 152 4.38 -32.49 4.77
CA LYS A 152 3.17 -32.23 5.55
C LYS A 152 1.97 -31.80 4.68
N ALA A 153 2.10 -31.80 3.35
CA ALA A 153 1.05 -31.32 2.43
C ALA A 153 -0.32 -31.98 2.67
N HIS A 154 -0.34 -33.25 3.06
CA HIS A 154 -1.57 -34.00 3.37
C HIS A 154 -2.39 -33.42 4.55
N LEU A 155 -1.78 -32.61 5.43
CA LEU A 155 -2.48 -31.98 6.56
C LEU A 155 -3.26 -30.72 6.15
N ILE A 156 -2.92 -30.13 5.00
CA ILE A 156 -3.41 -28.82 4.56
C ILE A 156 -4.02 -28.86 3.16
N GLN A 157 -4.36 -30.07 2.68
CA GLN A 157 -4.87 -30.29 1.33
C GLN A 157 -6.15 -29.47 1.06
N ASP A 158 -7.01 -29.34 2.07
CA ASP A 158 -8.29 -28.63 1.98
C ASP A 158 -8.11 -27.12 1.74
N TYR A 159 -6.96 -26.54 2.14
CA TYR A 159 -6.66 -25.13 1.90
C TYR A 159 -6.18 -24.84 0.47
N LYS A 160 -5.77 -25.86 -0.30
CA LYS A 160 -5.19 -25.69 -1.64
C LYS A 160 -6.12 -24.94 -2.59
N ASP A 161 -7.39 -25.36 -2.65
CA ASP A 161 -8.36 -24.76 -3.56
C ASP A 161 -8.77 -23.35 -3.11
N GLN A 162 -8.77 -23.10 -1.80
CA GLN A 162 -8.98 -21.77 -1.25
C GLN A 162 -7.87 -20.79 -1.67
N PHE A 163 -6.60 -21.20 -1.61
CA PHE A 163 -5.50 -20.36 -2.09
C PHE A 163 -5.56 -20.08 -3.60
N LYS A 164 -6.02 -21.04 -4.41
CA LYS A 164 -6.26 -20.80 -5.85
C LYS A 164 -7.35 -19.76 -6.07
N MET A 165 -8.47 -19.87 -5.35
CA MET A 165 -9.55 -18.87 -5.40
C MET A 165 -9.04 -17.48 -4.99
N ASN A 166 -8.13 -17.40 -4.02
CA ASN A 166 -7.56 -16.13 -3.57
C ASN A 166 -6.65 -15.50 -4.62
N ILE A 167 -5.90 -16.30 -5.37
CA ILE A 167 -5.14 -15.81 -6.53
C ILE A 167 -6.10 -15.23 -7.57
N ASP A 168 -7.25 -15.86 -7.82
CA ASP A 168 -8.26 -15.35 -8.76
C ASP A 168 -8.84 -14.00 -8.31
N ILE A 169 -9.19 -13.88 -7.03
CA ILE A 169 -9.68 -12.62 -6.45
C ILE A 169 -8.62 -11.53 -6.53
N LEU A 170 -7.36 -11.87 -6.21
CA LEU A 170 -6.24 -10.94 -6.31
C LEU A 170 -6.03 -10.47 -7.74
N CYS A 171 -6.09 -11.37 -8.73
CA CYS A 171 -6.02 -11.02 -10.14
C CYS A 171 -7.11 -10.00 -10.50
N ASN A 172 -8.37 -10.27 -10.18
CA ASN A 172 -9.47 -9.34 -10.48
C ASN A 172 -9.25 -7.94 -9.85
N LYS A 173 -8.78 -7.91 -8.61
CA LYS A 173 -8.46 -6.66 -7.91
C LYS A 173 -7.32 -5.90 -8.58
N LEU A 174 -6.23 -6.60 -8.93
CA LEU A 174 -5.08 -6.02 -9.62
C LEU A 174 -5.44 -5.51 -11.02
N GLU A 175 -6.33 -6.20 -11.75
CA GLU A 175 -6.85 -5.73 -13.04
C GLU A 175 -7.58 -4.39 -12.89
N GLU A 176 -8.53 -4.31 -11.95
CA GLU A 176 -9.33 -3.10 -11.73
C GLU A 176 -8.45 -1.90 -11.31
N GLU A 177 -7.53 -2.14 -10.38
CA GLU A 177 -6.57 -1.12 -9.91
C GLU A 177 -5.65 -0.64 -11.04
N SER A 178 -5.10 -1.57 -11.82
CA SER A 178 -4.22 -1.28 -12.96
C SER A 178 -4.95 -0.51 -14.05
N HIS A 179 -6.17 -0.93 -14.41
CA HIS A 179 -6.98 -0.24 -15.41
C HIS A 179 -7.31 1.20 -14.97
N LYS A 180 -7.66 1.39 -13.70
CA LYS A 180 -7.90 2.72 -13.13
C LYS A 180 -6.63 3.58 -13.19
N GLN A 181 -5.46 3.02 -12.91
CA GLN A 181 -4.18 3.72 -12.97
C GLN A 181 -3.79 4.11 -14.41
N LEU A 182 -3.93 3.19 -15.37
CA LEU A 182 -3.65 3.48 -16.79
C LEU A 182 -4.59 4.55 -17.34
N LYS A 183 -5.88 4.48 -17.00
CA LYS A 183 -6.86 5.52 -17.39
C LYS A 183 -6.49 6.89 -16.83
N LYS A 184 -6.05 6.97 -15.57
CA LYS A 184 -5.53 8.21 -14.97
C LYS A 184 -4.31 8.74 -15.73
N THR A 185 -3.41 7.84 -16.16
CA THR A 185 -2.20 8.19 -16.91
C THR A 185 -2.54 8.77 -18.29
N VAL A 186 -3.53 8.20 -18.99
CA VAL A 186 -4.05 8.76 -20.26
C VAL A 186 -4.57 10.18 -20.07
N GLN A 187 -5.41 10.40 -19.04
CA GLN A 187 -5.96 11.73 -18.74
C GLN A 187 -4.86 12.75 -18.43
N ARG A 188 -3.84 12.35 -17.67
CA ARG A 188 -2.65 13.17 -17.38
C ARG A 188 -1.91 13.52 -18.66
N GLN A 189 -1.71 12.56 -19.56
CA GLN A 189 -1.03 12.79 -20.83
C GLN A 189 -1.79 13.78 -21.72
N GLU A 190 -3.12 13.71 -21.78
CA GLU A 190 -3.94 14.68 -22.50
C GLU A 190 -3.82 16.10 -21.93
N GLY A 191 -3.85 16.22 -20.59
CA GLY A 191 -3.61 17.50 -19.91
C GLY A 191 -2.21 18.05 -20.20
N ARG A 192 -1.19 17.19 -20.15
CA ARG A 192 0.20 17.53 -20.47
C ARG A 192 0.36 18.02 -21.90
N LYS A 193 -0.26 17.36 -22.88
CA LYS A 193 -0.21 17.79 -24.29
C LYS A 193 -0.78 19.20 -24.48
N LYS A 194 -1.96 19.47 -23.91
CA LYS A 194 -2.56 20.82 -23.97
C LYS A 194 -1.64 21.88 -23.36
N LEU A 195 -1.04 21.60 -22.21
CA LEU A 195 -0.09 22.51 -21.56
C LEU A 195 1.20 22.66 -22.40
N HIS A 196 1.67 21.57 -23.01
CA HIS A 196 2.85 21.58 -23.86
C HIS A 196 2.62 22.44 -25.11
N ASP A 197 1.49 22.29 -25.80
CA ASP A 197 1.14 23.11 -26.97
C ASP A 197 1.13 24.61 -26.63
N ILE A 198 0.63 24.95 -25.44
CA ILE A 198 0.64 26.31 -24.90
C ILE A 198 2.10 26.76 -24.66
N LYS A 199 2.90 25.98 -23.92
CA LYS A 199 4.31 26.30 -23.63
C LYS A 199 5.15 26.42 -24.90
N THR A 200 4.95 25.58 -25.90
CA THR A 200 5.72 25.58 -27.16
C THR A 200 5.43 26.84 -27.98
N LYS A 201 4.18 27.29 -28.05
CA LYS A 201 3.84 28.58 -28.68
C LYS A 201 4.56 29.74 -27.99
N TYR A 202 4.61 29.73 -26.67
CA TYR A 202 5.23 30.79 -25.89
C TYR A 202 6.77 30.77 -25.93
N ASN A 203 7.39 29.59 -25.83
CA ASN A 203 8.86 29.45 -25.96
C ASN A 203 9.32 29.98 -27.32
N LYS A 204 8.60 29.65 -28.39
CA LYS A 204 8.89 30.17 -29.74
C LYS A 204 8.86 31.70 -29.80
N LEU A 205 7.86 32.32 -29.16
CA LEU A 205 7.76 33.79 -29.09
C LEU A 205 8.96 34.41 -28.36
N ILE A 206 9.34 33.86 -27.20
CA ILE A 206 10.48 34.36 -26.41
C ILE A 206 11.78 34.17 -27.18
N GLU A 207 11.96 33.02 -27.83
CA GLU A 207 13.13 32.75 -28.68
C GLU A 207 13.24 33.74 -29.84
N ASP A 208 12.14 34.01 -30.56
CA ASP A 208 12.11 35.00 -31.63
C ASP A 208 12.50 36.39 -31.12
N LYS A 209 11.99 36.79 -29.94
CA LYS A 209 12.33 38.07 -29.29
C LYS A 209 13.79 38.15 -28.84
N VAL A 210 14.35 37.08 -28.27
CA VAL A 210 15.77 36.99 -27.89
C VAL A 210 16.65 37.10 -29.13
N ASN A 211 16.32 36.40 -30.23
CA ASN A 211 17.07 36.46 -31.47
C ASN A 211 17.04 37.86 -32.11
N LEU A 212 15.87 38.49 -32.15
CA LEU A 212 15.73 39.88 -32.62
C LEU A 212 16.53 40.85 -31.75
N LEU A 213 16.52 40.68 -30.42
CA LEU A 213 17.31 41.50 -29.50
C LEU A 213 18.80 41.36 -29.80
N VAL A 214 19.31 40.13 -29.92
CA VAL A 214 20.73 39.87 -30.26
C VAL A 214 21.11 40.51 -31.60
N GLN A 215 20.27 40.38 -32.63
CA GLN A 215 20.53 41.01 -33.93
C GLN A 215 20.57 42.53 -33.83
N SER A 216 19.61 43.13 -33.11
CA SER A 216 19.52 44.60 -32.95
C SER A 216 20.72 45.18 -32.20
N LEU A 217 21.21 44.49 -31.18
CA LEU A 217 22.36 44.93 -30.38
C LEU A 217 23.68 44.78 -31.13
N ARG A 218 23.81 43.77 -31.99
CA ARG A 218 24.99 43.59 -32.85
C ARG A 218 25.10 44.63 -33.97
N GLN A 219 23.98 45.18 -34.44
CA GLN A 219 23.98 46.25 -35.43
C GLN A 219 24.40 47.60 -34.84
N LYS A 220 24.32 47.76 -33.52
CA LYS A 220 24.86 48.92 -32.81
C LYS A 220 26.37 48.72 -32.62
N THR A 221 27.18 49.44 -33.38
CA THR A 221 28.65 49.33 -33.50
C THR A 221 29.49 49.67 -32.26
N LYS A 222 28.92 49.76 -31.06
CA LYS A 222 29.64 50.01 -29.80
C LYS A 222 29.59 48.77 -28.91
N ASP A 223 30.73 48.39 -28.33
CA ASP A 223 30.79 47.46 -27.20
C ASP A 223 29.86 47.98 -26.10
N GLN A 224 28.74 47.29 -25.88
CA GLN A 224 27.81 47.64 -24.82
C GLN A 224 28.34 47.15 -23.48
N ASP A 225 28.18 47.97 -22.45
CA ASP A 225 28.47 47.58 -21.08
C ASP A 225 27.56 46.41 -20.66
N GLU A 226 28.07 45.54 -19.78
CA GLU A 226 27.38 44.34 -19.31
C GLU A 226 26.05 44.71 -18.60
N SER A 227 26.02 45.88 -17.95
CA SER A 227 24.81 46.46 -17.34
C SER A 227 23.75 46.86 -18.38
N GLU A 228 24.15 47.40 -19.54
CA GLU A 228 23.23 47.78 -20.61
C GLU A 228 22.62 46.56 -21.30
N LEU A 229 23.41 45.50 -21.50
CA LEU A 229 22.93 44.20 -22.02
C LEU A 229 21.88 43.58 -21.10
N HIS A 230 22.13 43.60 -19.79
CA HIS A 230 21.19 43.11 -18.80
C HIS A 230 19.88 43.89 -18.84
N GLN A 231 19.95 45.23 -18.87
CA GLN A 231 18.76 46.08 -18.91
C GLN A 231 17.95 45.88 -20.21
N ALA A 232 18.62 45.67 -21.35
CA ALA A 232 17.98 45.39 -22.62
C ALA A 232 17.21 44.06 -22.59
N PHE A 233 17.80 43.01 -21.99
CA PHE A 233 17.10 41.73 -21.78
C PHE A 233 15.90 41.88 -20.86
N GLU A 234 16.04 42.56 -19.71
CA GLU A 234 14.94 42.75 -18.75
C GLU A 234 13.77 43.54 -19.39
N THR A 235 14.07 44.53 -20.23
CA THR A 235 13.05 45.31 -20.95
C THR A 235 12.31 44.45 -21.98
N MET A 236 13.05 43.69 -22.80
CA MET A 236 12.46 42.75 -23.77
C MET A 236 11.60 41.70 -23.06
N TRP A 237 12.08 41.18 -21.93
CA TRP A 237 11.35 40.18 -21.13
C TRP A 237 10.03 40.73 -20.60
N ALA A 238 10.03 41.95 -20.05
CA ALA A 238 8.83 42.61 -19.55
C ALA A 238 7.81 42.87 -20.67
N GLU A 239 8.26 43.34 -21.84
CA GLU A 239 7.41 43.53 -23.02
C GLU A 239 6.85 42.21 -23.55
N ALA A 240 7.68 41.17 -23.58
CA ALA A 240 7.27 39.84 -23.99
C ALA A 240 6.14 39.33 -23.08
N ILE A 241 6.30 39.40 -21.76
CA ILE A 241 5.26 39.00 -20.78
C ILE A 241 3.98 39.84 -20.94
N LEU A 242 4.08 41.16 -21.11
CA LEU A 242 2.92 42.05 -21.26
C LEU A 242 2.13 41.78 -22.55
N SER A 243 2.82 41.34 -23.62
CA SER A 243 2.18 40.97 -24.88
C SER A 243 1.46 39.61 -24.84
N LEU A 244 1.65 38.83 -23.76
CA LEU A 244 0.96 37.56 -23.60
C LEU A 244 -0.45 37.81 -23.07
N GLU A 245 -1.47 37.44 -23.84
CA GLU A 245 -2.77 37.06 -23.29
C GLU A 245 -2.56 35.79 -22.45
N ILE A 246 -2.18 35.97 -21.19
CA ILE A 246 -1.92 34.85 -20.28
C ILE A 246 -3.23 34.09 -20.09
N TYR A 247 -3.22 32.81 -20.46
CA TYR A 247 -4.27 31.88 -20.09
C TYR A 247 -4.41 31.90 -18.56
N GLN A 248 -5.45 32.57 -18.06
CA GLN A 248 -5.79 32.49 -16.64
C GLN A 248 -6.59 31.21 -16.42
N PRO A 249 -6.09 30.24 -15.62
CA PRO A 249 -6.87 29.07 -15.27
C PRO A 249 -8.17 29.53 -14.60
N LYS A 250 -9.29 28.97 -15.07
CA LYS A 250 -10.63 29.29 -14.57
C LYS A 250 -10.67 29.07 -13.06
N VAL A 251 -11.01 30.09 -12.28
CA VAL A 251 -11.18 29.95 -10.82
C VAL A 251 -12.43 29.10 -10.58
N ALA A 252 -12.25 27.88 -10.08
CA ALA A 252 -13.37 27.00 -9.75
C ALA A 252 -14.03 27.48 -8.45
N ASN A 253 -15.37 27.55 -8.43
CA ASN A 253 -16.12 27.79 -7.20
C ASN A 253 -16.44 26.44 -6.53
N ILE A 254 -15.43 25.87 -5.87
CA ILE A 254 -15.48 24.54 -5.27
C ILE A 254 -16.56 24.46 -4.19
N GLN A 255 -16.76 25.54 -3.43
CA GLN A 255 -17.82 25.61 -2.44
C GLN A 255 -19.20 25.46 -3.10
N LEU A 256 -19.48 26.20 -4.19
CA LEU A 256 -20.75 26.11 -4.90
C LEU A 256 -20.97 24.72 -5.51
N ASP A 257 -19.94 24.11 -6.07
CA ASP A 257 -20.01 22.77 -6.64
C ASP A 257 -20.32 21.70 -5.59
N MET A 258 -19.67 21.79 -4.42
CA MET A 258 -19.92 20.91 -3.29
C MET A 258 -21.32 21.10 -2.73
N GLU A 259 -21.77 22.35 -2.55
CA GLU A 259 -23.13 22.66 -2.11
C GLU A 259 -24.18 22.12 -3.08
N THR A 260 -23.97 22.29 -4.39
CA THR A 260 -24.85 21.78 -5.44
C THR A 260 -24.90 20.25 -5.40
N SER A 261 -23.74 19.60 -5.31
CA SER A 261 -23.65 18.14 -5.24
C SER A 261 -24.29 17.58 -3.97
N LEU A 262 -24.11 18.25 -2.83
CA LEU A 262 -24.71 17.86 -1.55
C LEU A 262 -26.23 18.01 -1.58
N ARG A 263 -26.76 19.10 -2.17
CA ARG A 263 -28.20 19.30 -2.38
C ARG A 263 -28.79 18.21 -3.28
N GLU A 264 -28.08 17.83 -4.34
CA GLU A 264 -28.49 16.74 -5.21
C GLU A 264 -28.51 15.39 -4.49
N ASN A 265 -27.45 15.09 -3.74
CA ASN A 265 -27.30 13.85 -2.98
C ASN A 265 -28.35 13.72 -1.86
N MET A 266 -28.72 14.84 -1.22
CA MET A 266 -29.68 14.88 -0.13
C MET A 266 -31.08 15.34 -0.55
N LYS A 267 -31.47 15.22 -1.84
CA LYS A 267 -32.78 15.65 -2.37
C LYS A 267 -33.97 15.18 -1.53
N ALA A 268 -33.98 13.91 -1.10
CA ALA A 268 -35.04 13.34 -0.27
C ALA A 268 -35.12 13.96 1.15
N ARG A 269 -34.10 14.71 1.58
CA ARG A 269 -33.93 15.27 2.93
C ARG A 269 -33.62 16.78 2.89
N ALA A 270 -34.03 17.45 1.80
CA ALA A 270 -33.72 18.86 1.54
C ALA A 270 -34.20 19.82 2.64
N SER A 271 -35.26 19.46 3.39
CA SER A 271 -35.82 20.30 4.46
C SER A 271 -34.87 20.51 5.64
N ILE A 272 -34.06 19.52 6.00
CA ILE A 272 -33.06 19.62 7.09
C ILE A 272 -31.85 20.40 6.60
N LEU A 273 -31.39 20.10 5.38
CA LEU A 273 -30.24 20.75 4.77
C LEU A 273 -30.49 22.25 4.53
N ASN A 274 -31.68 22.63 4.03
CA ASN A 274 -32.06 24.02 3.77
C ASN A 274 -32.16 24.88 5.03
N LYS A 275 -32.39 24.27 6.20
CA LYS A 275 -32.36 24.99 7.49
C LYS A 275 -30.93 25.23 7.99
N LYS A 276 -29.97 24.38 7.60
CA LYS A 276 -28.62 24.36 8.17
C LYS A 276 -27.55 25.06 7.33
N LEU A 277 -27.63 24.98 6.01
CA LEU A 277 -26.73 25.71 5.11
C LEU A 277 -26.72 27.24 5.32
N PRO A 278 -27.84 27.90 5.68
CA PRO A 278 -27.82 29.34 5.98
C PRO A 278 -27.20 29.71 7.32
N GLU A 279 -27.09 28.77 8.28
CA GLU A 279 -26.54 29.07 9.62
C GLU A 279 -25.03 29.29 9.57
N LYS A 280 -24.34 28.62 8.63
CA LYS A 280 -22.89 28.61 8.54
C LYS A 280 -22.43 28.09 7.17
N SER A 281 -21.38 28.68 6.59
CA SER A 281 -20.83 28.25 5.31
C SER A 281 -20.35 26.79 5.37
N LEU A 282 -20.41 26.08 4.23
CA LEU A 282 -20.06 24.66 4.20
C LEU A 282 -18.59 24.42 4.55
N ASP A 283 -17.68 25.31 4.16
CA ASP A 283 -16.26 25.27 4.55
C ASP A 283 -16.07 25.32 6.07
N ASP A 284 -16.80 26.22 6.74
CA ASP A 284 -16.62 26.38 8.18
C ASP A 284 -17.14 25.18 9.00
N TRP A 285 -17.96 24.29 8.42
CA TRP A 285 -18.31 23.00 9.05
C TRP A 285 -17.11 22.05 9.12
N GLY A 286 -16.16 22.14 8.19
CA GLY A 286 -14.95 21.32 8.17
C GLY A 286 -13.86 21.79 9.15
N LYS A 287 -13.89 23.06 9.56
CA LYS A 287 -12.92 23.65 10.51
C LYS A 287 -13.18 23.29 11.97
N LEU A 288 -14.40 22.84 12.30
CA LEU A 288 -14.77 22.47 13.67
C LEU A 288 -14.49 21.00 13.93
N GLU A 289 -14.20 20.66 15.18
CA GLU A 289 -14.25 19.26 15.61
C GLU A 289 -15.66 18.68 15.48
N PHE A 290 -15.73 17.42 15.06
CA PHE A 290 -17.02 16.74 14.90
C PHE A 290 -17.51 16.18 16.23
N GLU A 291 -18.48 16.84 16.84
CA GLU A 291 -19.02 16.43 18.13
C GLU A 291 -20.22 15.48 18.01
N ILE A 292 -20.15 14.37 18.76
CA ILE A 292 -21.28 13.45 18.94
C ILE A 292 -21.99 13.73 20.26
N ASN A 293 -23.31 13.85 20.16
CA ASN A 293 -24.24 13.91 21.26
C ASN A 293 -25.32 12.81 21.13
N GLU A 294 -26.14 12.68 22.17
CA GLU A 294 -27.24 11.71 22.25
C GLU A 294 -28.22 11.73 21.06
N ARG A 295 -28.45 12.88 20.41
CA ARG A 295 -29.40 12.99 19.28
C ARG A 295 -28.85 12.39 17.99
N HIS A 296 -27.56 12.03 17.98
CA HIS A 296 -26.89 11.39 16.87
C HIS A 296 -27.00 9.86 16.92
N ILE A 297 -27.51 9.28 18.02
CA ILE A 297 -27.52 7.83 18.25
C ILE A 297 -28.94 7.33 18.52
N ALA A 298 -29.32 6.23 17.88
CA ALA A 298 -30.49 5.42 18.23
C ALA A 298 -30.00 4.06 18.76
N VAL A 299 -30.41 3.66 19.95
CA VAL A 299 -29.95 2.40 20.58
C VAL A 299 -30.86 1.25 20.15
N ARG A 300 -30.30 0.12 19.70
CA ARG A 300 -31.07 -1.03 19.19
C ARG A 300 -31.46 -2.05 20.29
N SER A 301 -30.73 -2.17 21.41
CA SER A 301 -30.88 -3.33 22.33
C SER A 301 -31.01 -3.07 23.84
N LEU A 302 -30.98 -1.83 24.33
CA LEU A 302 -31.41 -1.55 25.70
C LEU A 302 -32.89 -1.23 25.68
N SER A 303 -33.67 -1.87 26.57
CA SER A 303 -35.08 -1.53 26.74
C SER A 303 -35.21 0.00 26.78
N ASP A 304 -36.14 0.53 26.00
CA ASP A 304 -36.50 1.95 25.89
C ASP A 304 -36.70 2.63 27.28
N ARG A 305 -36.79 1.83 28.35
CA ARG A 305 -36.82 2.20 29.77
C ARG A 305 -35.47 2.69 30.33
N ALA A 306 -34.34 2.04 30.01
CA ALA A 306 -33.02 2.41 30.54
C ALA A 306 -32.52 3.73 29.91
N TRP A 307 -32.80 3.94 28.62
CA TRP A 307 -32.44 5.18 27.93
C TRP A 307 -33.32 6.36 28.36
N ARG A 308 -34.62 6.14 28.60
CA ARG A 308 -35.49 7.12 29.27
C ARG A 308 -35.03 7.45 30.69
N TYR A 309 -34.50 6.47 31.42
CA TYR A 309 -33.98 6.69 32.78
C TYR A 309 -32.72 7.58 32.77
N VAL A 310 -31.75 7.32 31.88
CA VAL A 310 -30.56 8.17 31.70
C VAL A 310 -30.94 9.57 31.18
N HIS A 311 -31.88 9.65 30.23
CA HIS A 311 -32.36 10.93 29.67
C HIS A 311 -33.15 11.76 30.71
N ASN A 312 -33.90 11.12 31.61
CA ASN A 312 -34.62 11.80 32.70
C ASN A 312 -33.66 12.34 33.77
N ILE A 313 -32.62 11.58 34.13
CA ILE A 313 -31.57 12.04 35.07
C ILE A 313 -30.80 13.25 34.50
N TYR A 314 -30.62 13.31 33.17
CA TYR A 314 -29.97 14.44 32.50
C TYR A 314 -30.82 15.72 32.52
N LYS A 315 -32.12 15.60 32.27
CA LYS A 315 -33.06 16.74 32.25
C LYS A 315 -33.11 17.47 33.60
N GLU A 316 -32.82 16.76 34.69
CA GLU A 316 -32.81 17.27 36.06
C GLU A 316 -31.44 17.82 36.51
N SER A 317 -30.31 17.34 35.97
CA SER A 317 -28.98 17.63 36.53
C SER A 317 -28.15 18.70 35.83
N LYS A 318 -28.48 19.10 34.58
CA LYS A 318 -27.73 20.12 33.78
C LYS A 318 -26.19 19.92 33.74
N LYS A 319 -25.68 18.73 34.06
CA LYS A 319 -24.26 18.37 34.01
C LYS A 319 -24.09 17.08 33.20
N GLU A 320 -23.03 17.02 32.41
CA GLU A 320 -22.61 15.82 31.69
C GLU A 320 -22.20 14.76 32.74
N THR A 321 -22.99 13.69 32.90
CA THR A 321 -22.70 12.62 33.87
C THR A 321 -21.68 11.62 33.29
N ASP A 322 -20.90 10.96 34.14
CA ASP A 322 -19.91 9.95 33.71
C ASP A 322 -20.54 8.81 32.89
N VAL A 323 -21.82 8.51 33.16
CA VAL A 323 -22.61 7.51 32.43
C VAL A 323 -22.82 7.92 30.96
N LEU A 324 -23.11 9.19 30.68
CA LEU A 324 -23.28 9.69 29.31
C LEU A 324 -21.96 9.65 28.54
N LYS A 325 -20.84 10.01 29.20
CA LYS A 325 -19.50 9.86 28.62
C LYS A 325 -19.18 8.41 28.25
N CYS A 326 -19.54 7.45 29.12
CA CYS A 326 -19.37 6.03 28.82
C CYS A 326 -20.22 5.57 27.62
N CYS A 327 -21.49 5.97 27.54
CA CYS A 327 -22.38 5.57 26.45
C CYS A 327 -22.03 6.19 25.09
N LEU A 328 -21.43 7.38 25.08
CA LEU A 328 -20.96 8.05 23.85
C LEU A 328 -19.57 7.59 23.41
N LYS A 329 -18.81 6.86 24.24
CA LYS A 329 -17.43 6.45 23.94
C LYS A 329 -17.34 5.62 22.66
N GLU A 330 -18.17 4.59 22.54
CA GLU A 330 -18.16 3.71 21.37
C GLU A 330 -18.67 4.42 20.09
N PRO A 331 -19.82 5.13 20.10
CA PRO A 331 -20.22 5.95 18.96
C PRO A 331 -19.20 7.00 18.53
N ARG A 332 -18.48 7.63 19.47
CA ARG A 332 -17.38 8.58 19.18
C ARG A 332 -16.25 7.89 18.43
N LYS A 333 -15.76 6.76 18.94
CA LYS A 333 -14.74 5.94 18.28
C LYS A 333 -15.17 5.53 16.87
N GLN A 334 -16.42 5.10 16.70
CA GLN A 334 -16.94 4.71 15.39
C GLN A 334 -17.04 5.88 14.42
N ALA A 335 -17.49 7.07 14.84
CA ALA A 335 -17.51 8.22 13.94
C ALA A 335 -16.11 8.69 13.54
N GLU A 336 -15.12 8.63 14.45
CA GLU A 336 -13.71 8.91 14.11
C GLU A 336 -13.21 7.95 13.03
N ILE A 337 -13.58 6.67 13.11
CA ILE A 337 -13.28 5.67 12.07
C ILE A 337 -13.95 6.06 10.74
N LEU A 338 -15.23 6.45 10.75
CA LEU A 338 -15.95 6.88 9.54
C LEU A 338 -15.34 8.16 8.93
N ILE A 339 -14.92 9.12 9.75
CA ILE A 339 -14.21 10.34 9.32
C ILE A 339 -12.89 9.95 8.67
N THR A 340 -12.14 9.04 9.28
CA THR A 340 -10.85 8.56 8.76
C THR A 340 -11.03 7.84 7.43
N LYS A 341 -12.02 6.95 7.30
CA LYS A 341 -12.39 6.30 6.04
C LYS A 341 -12.73 7.34 4.97
N SER A 342 -13.51 8.35 5.31
CA SER A 342 -13.89 9.43 4.39
C SER A 342 -12.70 10.28 3.94
N LYS A 343 -11.77 10.60 4.85
CA LYS A 343 -10.50 11.29 4.53
C LYS A 343 -9.61 10.45 3.61
N ASN A 344 -9.57 9.14 3.81
CA ASN A 344 -8.82 8.23 2.93
C ASN A 344 -9.44 8.17 1.52
N GLU A 345 -10.76 8.11 1.40
CA GLU A 345 -11.45 8.20 0.11
C GLU A 345 -11.24 9.56 -0.58
N MET A 346 -11.16 10.65 0.18
CA MET A 346 -10.72 11.93 -0.39
C MET A 346 -9.32 11.79 -0.98
N LYS A 347 -8.35 11.25 -0.25
CA LYS A 347 -6.99 11.08 -0.77
C LYS A 347 -6.95 10.27 -2.08
N THR A 348 -7.77 9.23 -2.24
CA THR A 348 -7.80 8.43 -3.49
C THR A 348 -8.33 9.20 -4.70
N ILE A 349 -9.24 10.16 -4.47
CA ILE A 349 -9.74 11.11 -5.48
C ILE A 349 -8.65 12.14 -5.81
N ILE A 350 -7.94 12.63 -4.79
CA ILE A 350 -6.95 13.73 -4.84
C ILE A 350 -5.62 13.34 -5.53
N GLN A 351 -5.21 12.07 -5.46
CA GLN A 351 -3.93 11.55 -5.99
C GLN A 351 -3.77 11.62 -7.53
N GLN A 352 -4.43 12.55 -8.23
CA GLN A 352 -4.44 12.61 -9.69
C GLN A 352 -3.42 13.56 -10.31
N GLU A 353 -2.70 14.42 -9.58
CA GLU A 353 -1.88 15.53 -10.17
C GLU A 353 -2.67 16.39 -11.18
N MET A 354 -3.99 16.30 -11.16
CA MET A 354 -4.91 17.02 -12.03
C MET A 354 -5.49 18.21 -11.27
N ASP A 355 -6.01 19.16 -12.04
CA ASP A 355 -6.85 20.20 -11.49
C ASP A 355 -8.13 19.60 -10.86
N TYR A 356 -8.79 20.40 -10.04
CA TYR A 356 -10.10 20.08 -9.51
C TYR A 356 -11.15 19.89 -10.63
N ASP A 357 -11.89 18.76 -10.59
CA ASP A 357 -13.07 18.51 -11.42
C ASP A 357 -14.34 18.57 -10.54
N PRO A 358 -15.38 19.33 -10.91
CA PRO A 358 -16.66 19.35 -10.19
C PRO A 358 -17.30 17.96 -9.93
N LYS A 359 -17.00 16.95 -10.76
CA LYS A 359 -17.42 15.56 -10.56
C LYS A 359 -16.82 14.91 -9.31
N TYR A 360 -15.72 15.44 -8.79
CA TYR A 360 -15.11 14.97 -7.54
C TYR A 360 -16.09 15.08 -6.38
N CYS A 361 -16.85 16.18 -6.29
CA CYS A 361 -17.87 16.38 -5.26
C CYS A 361 -18.94 15.27 -5.28
N LYS A 362 -19.45 14.92 -6.47
CA LYS A 362 -20.45 13.84 -6.64
C LYS A 362 -19.88 12.46 -6.32
N THR A 363 -18.67 12.18 -6.79
CA THR A 363 -17.98 10.90 -6.56
C THR A 363 -17.71 10.69 -5.08
N PHE A 364 -17.22 11.74 -4.41
CA PHE A 364 -16.94 11.74 -3.00
C PHE A 364 -18.19 11.48 -2.15
N LEU A 365 -19.27 12.20 -2.41
CA LEU A 365 -20.54 12.01 -1.70
C LEU A 365 -21.09 10.59 -1.82
N ARG A 366 -20.93 9.95 -3.00
CA ARG A 366 -21.31 8.55 -3.20
C ARG A 366 -20.47 7.59 -2.35
N HIS A 367 -19.18 7.86 -2.13
CA HIS A 367 -18.36 7.06 -1.22
C HIS A 367 -18.76 7.29 0.25
N VAL A 368 -19.06 8.54 0.62
CA VAL A 368 -19.56 8.87 1.95
C VAL A 368 -20.87 8.13 2.26
N ASP A 369 -21.78 8.01 1.29
CA ASP A 369 -23.01 7.20 1.46
C ASP A 369 -22.69 5.74 1.78
N LYS A 370 -21.81 5.11 0.99
CA LYS A 370 -21.37 3.73 1.24
C LYS A 370 -20.73 3.56 2.63
N ILE A 371 -19.96 4.54 3.08
CA ILE A 371 -19.33 4.55 4.41
C ILE A 371 -20.41 4.66 5.52
N LEU A 372 -21.48 5.42 5.28
CA LEU A 372 -22.58 5.61 6.24
C LEU A 372 -23.61 4.47 6.27
N ASP A 373 -23.50 3.51 5.35
CA ASP A 373 -24.33 2.30 5.29
C ASP A 373 -23.81 1.17 6.20
N CYS A 374 -22.76 1.42 7.01
CA CYS A 374 -22.31 0.48 8.04
C CYS A 374 -23.38 0.25 9.12
N GLU A 375 -23.62 -1.02 9.46
CA GLU A 375 -24.46 -1.40 10.60
C GLU A 375 -23.63 -1.61 11.86
N PHE A 376 -24.16 -1.16 13.00
CA PHE A 376 -23.55 -1.41 14.31
C PHE A 376 -24.50 -2.31 15.14
N PRO A 377 -23.99 -3.34 15.84
CA PRO A 377 -24.84 -4.27 16.59
C PRO A 377 -25.58 -3.61 17.78
N THR A 378 -24.94 -2.64 18.42
CA THR A 378 -25.41 -2.07 19.71
C THR A 378 -26.19 -0.77 19.54
N PHE A 379 -25.99 -0.05 18.43
CA PHE A 379 -26.64 1.22 18.14
C PHE A 379 -26.77 1.46 16.64
N SER A 380 -27.43 2.52 16.23
CA SER A 380 -27.40 3.04 14.87
C SER A 380 -27.27 4.55 14.90
N PHE A 381 -26.63 5.11 13.88
CA PHE A 381 -26.57 6.56 13.74
C PHE A 381 -27.89 7.11 13.20
N THR A 382 -28.37 8.19 13.80
CA THR A 382 -29.61 8.83 13.37
C THR A 382 -29.43 9.57 12.05
N GLU A 383 -30.55 9.91 11.41
CA GLU A 383 -30.55 10.79 10.23
C GLU A 383 -29.95 12.18 10.52
N LYS A 384 -30.03 12.62 11.79
CA LYS A 384 -29.37 13.85 12.23
C LYS A 384 -27.85 13.69 12.19
N PHE A 385 -27.30 12.58 12.70
CA PHE A 385 -25.88 12.29 12.55
C PHE A 385 -25.46 12.29 11.09
N ARG A 386 -26.16 11.53 10.24
CA ARG A 386 -25.85 11.42 8.80
C ARG A 386 -25.78 12.78 8.12
N THR A 387 -26.70 13.69 8.45
CA THR A 387 -26.72 15.05 7.92
C THR A 387 -25.52 15.88 8.39
N TYR A 388 -25.27 15.90 9.71
CA TYR A 388 -24.17 16.68 10.29
C TYR A 388 -22.81 16.14 9.85
N PHE A 389 -22.68 14.81 9.75
CA PHE A 389 -21.50 14.13 9.25
C PHE A 389 -21.19 14.54 7.81
N LYS A 390 -22.20 14.52 6.92
CA LYS A 390 -22.03 14.97 5.53
C LYS A 390 -21.62 16.45 5.47
N LEU A 391 -22.24 17.33 6.24
CA LEU A 391 -21.84 18.74 6.30
C LEU A 391 -20.38 18.91 6.71
N HIS A 392 -19.96 18.25 7.79
CA HIS A 392 -18.59 18.31 8.29
C HIS A 392 -17.57 17.77 7.27
N ILE A 393 -17.84 16.59 6.72
CA ILE A 393 -16.95 15.93 5.76
C ILE A 393 -16.89 16.68 4.42
N CYS A 394 -18.00 17.27 3.95
CA CYS A 394 -17.98 18.16 2.79
C CYS A 394 -17.17 19.43 3.03
N GLY A 395 -17.22 20.01 4.25
CA GLY A 395 -16.37 21.15 4.61
C GLY A 395 -14.88 20.81 4.54
N ILE A 396 -14.48 19.65 5.08
CA ILE A 396 -13.11 19.12 4.93
C ILE A 396 -12.75 18.93 3.45
N GLY A 397 -13.70 18.40 2.67
CA GLY A 397 -13.53 18.18 1.23
C GLY A 397 -13.29 19.48 0.45
N ILE A 398 -14.02 20.55 0.76
CA ILE A 398 -13.82 21.87 0.13
C ILE A 398 -12.38 22.34 0.33
N GLN A 399 -11.87 22.30 1.57
CA GLN A 399 -10.51 22.74 1.87
C GLN A 399 -9.48 21.94 1.08
N LYS A 400 -9.63 20.60 1.04
CA LYS A 400 -8.70 19.74 0.31
C LYS A 400 -8.77 19.92 -1.19
N PHE A 401 -9.95 20.07 -1.76
CA PHE A 401 -10.10 20.33 -3.19
C PHE A 401 -9.58 21.72 -3.57
N GLN A 402 -9.74 22.72 -2.70
CA GLN A 402 -9.16 24.05 -2.88
C GLN A 402 -7.64 24.02 -2.84
N GLU A 403 -7.04 23.35 -1.85
CA GLU A 403 -5.58 23.16 -1.77
C GLU A 403 -5.01 22.57 -3.09
N ILE A 404 -5.71 21.63 -3.70
CA ILE A 404 -5.26 20.99 -4.96
C ILE A 404 -5.46 21.91 -6.15
N HIS A 405 -6.61 22.57 -6.26
CA HIS A 405 -6.86 23.54 -7.32
C HIS A 405 -5.80 24.65 -7.28
N ASP A 406 -5.52 25.19 -6.09
CA ASP A 406 -4.53 26.24 -5.90
C ASP A 406 -3.11 25.73 -6.18
N SER A 407 -2.77 24.52 -5.73
CA SER A 407 -1.47 23.89 -6.02
C SER A 407 -1.29 23.60 -7.51
N PHE A 408 -2.33 23.11 -8.19
CA PHE A 408 -2.31 22.86 -9.63
C PHE A 408 -2.15 24.17 -10.39
N ARG A 409 -2.89 25.22 -10.00
CA ARG A 409 -2.75 26.56 -10.58
C ARG A 409 -1.35 27.11 -10.36
N GLN A 410 -0.79 27.01 -9.17
CA GLN A 410 0.56 27.50 -8.87
C GLN A 410 1.63 26.75 -9.68
N LYS A 411 1.57 25.41 -9.74
CA LYS A 411 2.53 24.58 -10.49
C LYS A 411 2.44 24.78 -12.00
N ASN A 412 1.24 25.06 -12.51
CA ASN A 412 0.97 25.19 -13.95
C ASN A 412 0.71 26.63 -14.39
N ASP A 413 0.96 27.62 -13.51
CA ASP A 413 0.87 29.04 -13.85
C ASP A 413 1.93 29.31 -14.93
N PRO A 414 1.50 29.65 -16.16
CA PRO A 414 2.45 29.95 -17.23
C PRO A 414 3.44 31.03 -16.79
N LEU A 415 3.00 32.07 -16.07
CA LEU A 415 3.86 33.16 -15.63
C LEU A 415 4.94 32.73 -14.64
N GLN A 416 4.61 31.90 -13.65
CA GLN A 416 5.62 31.38 -12.71
C GLN A 416 6.60 30.43 -13.40
N SER A 417 6.11 29.59 -14.31
CA SER A 417 6.98 28.75 -15.15
C SER A 417 7.92 29.61 -16.00
N PHE A 418 7.43 30.72 -16.57
CA PHE A 418 8.26 31.62 -17.37
C PHE A 418 9.30 32.36 -16.53
N GLU A 419 8.93 32.86 -15.36
CA GLU A 419 9.91 33.55 -14.49
C GLU A 419 11.02 32.59 -14.02
N ALA A 420 10.70 31.31 -13.79
CA ALA A 420 11.71 30.28 -13.56
C ALA A 420 12.63 30.06 -14.78
N ASP A 421 12.07 30.16 -16.00
CA ASP A 421 12.80 30.02 -17.27
C ASP A 421 13.59 31.29 -17.65
N LYS A 422 13.32 32.43 -17.04
CA LYS A 422 14.00 33.70 -17.31
C LYS A 422 15.50 33.58 -17.18
N LYS A 423 15.98 32.91 -16.14
CA LYS A 423 17.42 32.68 -15.91
C LYS A 423 18.05 31.89 -17.06
N PHE A 424 17.32 30.92 -17.61
CA PHE A 424 17.75 30.11 -18.75
C PHE A 424 17.85 30.96 -20.03
N TYR A 425 16.80 31.71 -20.38
CA TYR A 425 16.81 32.56 -21.56
C TYR A 425 17.79 33.73 -21.45
N LYS A 426 18.01 34.27 -20.24
CA LYS A 426 19.03 35.28 -19.97
C LYS A 426 20.44 34.75 -20.21
N GLN A 427 20.72 33.54 -19.72
CA GLN A 427 21.99 32.89 -19.97
C GLN A 427 22.20 32.67 -21.46
N ILE A 428 21.20 32.17 -22.20
CA ILE A 428 21.22 32.00 -23.66
C ILE A 428 21.47 33.33 -24.38
N PHE A 429 20.81 34.41 -23.96
CA PHE A 429 20.98 35.74 -24.55
C PHE A 429 22.42 36.26 -24.44
N VAL A 430 22.98 36.30 -23.22
CA VAL A 430 24.36 36.76 -22.95
C VAL A 430 25.36 35.95 -23.76
N ASN A 431 25.10 34.66 -23.82
CA ASN A 431 25.87 33.67 -24.54
C ASN A 431 25.86 33.91 -26.07
N LEU A 432 24.67 34.05 -26.67
CA LEU A 432 24.51 34.35 -28.08
C LEU A 432 25.20 35.67 -28.43
N TYR A 433 25.08 36.72 -27.60
CA TYR A 433 25.74 38.01 -27.85
C TYR A 433 27.27 37.89 -27.90
N ASN A 434 27.88 37.19 -26.94
CA ASN A 434 29.34 37.09 -26.74
C ASN A 434 30.07 36.08 -27.65
N GLN A 435 29.38 35.30 -28.49
CA GLN A 435 29.95 34.30 -29.42
C GLN A 435 30.90 33.23 -28.80
N LYS A 436 30.87 33.00 -27.49
CA LYS A 436 31.70 31.98 -26.84
C LYS A 436 31.26 30.55 -27.22
N ASP A 437 32.18 29.58 -27.27
CA ASP A 437 31.82 28.14 -27.30
C ASP A 437 31.12 27.78 -25.97
N GLN A 438 29.94 27.20 -26.08
CA GLN A 438 29.01 26.98 -24.96
C GLN A 438 28.63 25.53 -24.79
N SER A 439 29.25 24.66 -25.57
CA SER A 439 29.06 23.22 -25.56
C SER A 439 29.02 22.64 -24.15
N GLN A 440 30.00 23.01 -23.31
CA GLN A 440 30.09 22.58 -21.91
C GLN A 440 28.92 23.06 -21.04
N SER A 441 28.58 24.35 -21.11
CA SER A 441 27.49 24.91 -20.30
C SER A 441 26.14 24.33 -20.72
N CYS A 442 25.92 24.13 -22.02
CA CYS A 442 24.71 23.53 -22.57
C CYS A 442 24.60 22.06 -22.19
N ALA A 443 25.69 21.30 -22.27
CA ALA A 443 25.74 19.89 -21.86
C ALA A 443 25.41 19.72 -20.37
N LYS A 444 26.01 20.57 -19.52
CA LYS A 444 25.72 20.57 -18.08
C LYS A 444 24.26 20.92 -17.78
N LEU A 445 23.72 21.96 -18.41
CA LEU A 445 22.32 22.35 -18.26
C LEU A 445 21.37 21.23 -18.71
N TYR A 446 21.68 20.56 -19.83
CA TYR A 446 20.88 19.45 -20.34
C TYR A 446 20.86 18.28 -19.35
N LEU A 447 22.05 17.88 -18.85
CA LEU A 447 22.19 16.84 -17.86
C LEU A 447 21.38 17.16 -16.59
N ASP A 448 21.54 18.37 -16.04
CA ASP A 448 20.94 18.76 -14.75
C ASP A 448 19.43 19.01 -14.85
N SER A 449 18.92 19.49 -15.99
CA SER A 449 17.52 19.89 -16.14
C SER A 449 16.62 18.80 -16.74
N TYR A 450 17.19 17.83 -17.47
CA TYR A 450 16.41 16.82 -18.19
C TYR A 450 16.79 15.40 -17.77
N ILE A 451 18.06 15.01 -17.90
CA ILE A 451 18.50 13.63 -17.67
C ILE A 451 18.42 13.27 -16.17
N LYS A 452 19.04 14.08 -15.29
CA LYS A 452 19.04 13.88 -13.83
C LYS A 452 17.62 13.74 -13.26
N PRO A 453 16.70 14.68 -13.50
CA PRO A 453 15.33 14.57 -12.99
C PRO A 453 14.58 13.35 -13.54
N ALA A 454 14.74 13.02 -14.82
CA ALA A 454 14.10 11.84 -15.42
C ALA A 454 14.61 10.53 -14.79
N MET A 455 15.91 10.45 -14.47
CA MET A 455 16.48 9.30 -13.75
C MET A 455 15.94 9.19 -12.33
N ILE A 456 15.89 10.30 -11.57
CA ILE A 456 15.34 10.29 -10.21
C ILE A 456 13.85 9.94 -10.21
N ALA A 457 13.08 10.43 -11.18
CA ALA A 457 11.66 10.07 -11.33
C ALA A 457 11.49 8.55 -11.58
N ASN A 458 12.25 7.98 -12.52
CA ASN A 458 12.24 6.55 -12.80
C ASN A 458 12.73 5.71 -11.60
N LEU A 459 13.72 6.20 -10.86
CA LEU A 459 14.17 5.58 -9.61
C LEU A 459 13.04 5.57 -8.57
N ASN A 460 12.39 6.71 -8.29
CA ASN A 460 11.34 6.81 -7.28
C ASN A 460 10.17 5.87 -7.58
N GLN A 461 9.84 5.68 -8.87
CA GLN A 461 8.78 4.76 -9.30
C GLN A 461 9.08 3.30 -8.92
N LYS A 462 10.36 2.89 -8.96
CA LYS A 462 10.81 1.51 -8.73
C LYS A 462 11.27 1.24 -7.30
N LEU A 463 11.84 2.25 -6.64
CA LEU A 463 12.53 2.10 -5.36
C LEU A 463 11.60 1.53 -4.27
N GLY A 464 10.33 1.94 -4.27
CA GLY A 464 9.38 1.45 -3.28
C GLY A 464 9.15 -0.07 -3.37
N ARG A 465 9.14 -0.63 -4.59
CA ARG A 465 9.00 -2.08 -4.80
C ARG A 465 10.30 -2.83 -4.53
N ALA A 466 11.45 -2.23 -4.87
CA ALA A 466 12.76 -2.81 -4.56
C ALA A 466 13.00 -2.97 -3.05
N ILE A 467 12.47 -2.05 -2.23
CA ILE A 467 12.48 -2.19 -0.77
C ILE A 467 11.67 -3.41 -0.33
N VAL A 468 10.47 -3.62 -0.89
CA VAL A 468 9.63 -4.79 -0.59
C VAL A 468 10.31 -6.09 -1.04
N ASP A 469 10.88 -6.11 -2.25
CA ASP A 469 11.66 -7.23 -2.78
C ASP A 469 12.81 -7.63 -1.83
N TYR A 470 13.57 -6.65 -1.34
CA TYR A 470 14.65 -6.90 -0.40
C TYR A 470 14.13 -7.47 0.93
N ILE A 471 13.10 -6.85 1.51
CA ILE A 471 12.52 -7.29 2.80
C ILE A 471 11.93 -8.71 2.68
N LYS A 472 11.33 -9.06 1.56
CA LYS A 472 10.79 -10.42 1.33
C LYS A 472 11.89 -11.46 1.10
N SER A 473 12.98 -11.10 0.44
CA SER A 473 14.05 -12.04 0.09
C SER A 473 15.09 -12.24 1.20
N THR A 474 15.26 -11.27 2.11
CA THR A 474 16.26 -11.36 3.17
C THR A 474 15.83 -12.32 4.28
N GLN A 475 16.78 -13.11 4.79
CA GLN A 475 16.56 -13.99 5.95
C GLN A 475 16.42 -13.21 7.26
N ASN A 476 16.83 -11.94 7.29
CA ASN A 476 16.79 -11.12 8.50
C ASN A 476 15.41 -10.55 8.81
N ALA A 477 14.44 -10.68 7.89
CA ALA A 477 13.10 -10.08 7.95
C ALA A 477 12.01 -11.14 8.13
N GLU A 478 12.20 -12.06 9.07
CA GLU A 478 11.26 -13.15 9.35
C GLU A 478 9.84 -12.64 9.65
N GLU A 479 9.71 -11.48 10.31
CA GLU A 479 8.45 -10.84 10.65
C GLU A 479 7.56 -10.50 9.44
N PHE A 480 8.12 -10.42 8.23
CA PHE A 480 7.39 -10.06 7.01
C PHE A 480 7.04 -11.24 6.10
N LYS A 481 7.29 -12.48 6.55
CA LYS A 481 7.02 -13.67 5.73
C LYS A 481 5.55 -14.10 5.70
N SER A 482 4.83 -13.93 6.81
CA SER A 482 3.42 -14.31 6.91
C SER A 482 2.68 -13.44 7.95
N ARG A 483 1.34 -13.55 7.96
CA ARG A 483 0.50 -12.91 8.98
C ARG A 483 0.93 -13.28 10.41
N ARG A 484 1.17 -14.57 10.64
CA ARG A 484 1.60 -15.10 11.94
C ARG A 484 2.97 -14.54 12.33
N ASN A 485 3.91 -14.51 11.39
CA ASN A 485 5.23 -13.95 11.62
C ASN A 485 5.17 -12.47 12.03
N LEU A 486 4.29 -11.68 11.39
CA LEU A 486 4.09 -10.27 11.72
C LEU A 486 3.61 -10.10 13.16
N GLN A 487 2.59 -10.85 13.58
CA GLN A 487 2.09 -10.82 14.95
C GLN A 487 3.17 -11.20 15.97
N VAL A 488 3.95 -12.25 15.69
CA VAL A 488 5.07 -12.67 16.56
C VAL A 488 6.12 -11.57 16.65
N GLY A 489 6.49 -10.95 15.53
CA GLY A 489 7.43 -9.84 15.49
C GLY A 489 6.98 -8.66 16.36
N ILE A 490 5.70 -8.28 16.27
CA ILE A 490 5.10 -7.24 17.09
C ILE A 490 5.14 -7.60 18.58
N MET A 491 4.74 -8.82 18.94
CA MET A 491 4.74 -9.26 20.34
C MET A 491 6.15 -9.29 20.94
N LEU A 492 7.15 -9.72 20.16
CA LEU A 492 8.55 -9.70 20.57
C LEU A 492 9.07 -8.27 20.76
N ASP A 493 8.72 -7.34 19.87
CA ASP A 493 9.09 -5.93 19.99
C ASP A 493 8.43 -5.26 21.20
N LEU A 494 7.12 -5.50 21.42
CA LEU A 494 6.40 -5.04 22.61
C LEU A 494 7.04 -5.55 23.90
N LYS A 495 7.37 -6.85 23.94
CA LYS A 495 8.08 -7.46 25.08
C LYS A 495 9.45 -6.84 25.31
N LYS A 496 10.19 -6.55 24.23
CA LYS A 496 11.52 -5.95 24.30
C LYS A 496 11.47 -4.51 24.82
N LYS A 497 10.51 -3.71 24.36
CA LYS A 497 10.33 -2.31 24.81
C LYS A 497 9.78 -2.24 26.23
N ASN A 498 8.86 -3.14 26.57
CA ASN A 498 8.20 -3.25 27.87
C ASN A 498 7.57 -1.91 28.35
N LEU A 499 6.93 -1.18 27.43
CA LEU A 499 6.26 0.09 27.70
C LEU A 499 4.75 -0.12 27.75
N PHE A 500 4.12 0.28 28.86
CA PHE A 500 2.67 0.14 29.04
C PHE A 500 1.86 0.82 27.93
N ASP A 501 2.27 2.02 27.51
CA ASP A 501 1.56 2.78 26.48
C ASP A 501 1.53 2.05 25.13
N ASP A 502 2.62 1.37 24.75
CA ASP A 502 2.67 0.58 23.51
C ASP A 502 1.70 -0.61 23.58
N TYR A 503 1.66 -1.32 24.71
CA TYR A 503 0.69 -2.39 24.93
C TYR A 503 -0.75 -1.88 24.87
N TYR A 504 -1.03 -0.74 25.51
CA TYR A 504 -2.35 -0.14 25.52
C TYR A 504 -2.79 0.26 24.10
N GLN A 505 -1.92 0.90 23.31
CA GLN A 505 -2.21 1.26 21.93
C GLN A 505 -2.48 0.04 21.04
N TYR A 506 -1.68 -1.02 21.19
CA TYR A 506 -1.88 -2.28 20.48
C TYR A 506 -3.23 -2.93 20.78
N ILE A 507 -3.64 -2.95 22.05
CA ILE A 507 -4.91 -3.54 22.50
C ILE A 507 -6.12 -2.68 22.09
N ASP A 508 -6.02 -1.35 22.22
CA ASP A 508 -7.14 -0.45 21.91
C ASP A 508 -7.41 -0.34 20.40
N ASN A 509 -6.35 -0.30 19.58
CA ASN A 509 -6.46 -0.20 18.13
C ASN A 509 -5.36 -0.99 17.39
N THR A 510 -5.56 -2.31 17.35
CA THR A 510 -4.61 -3.25 16.74
C THR A 510 -4.29 -2.91 15.28
N HIS A 511 -5.28 -2.61 14.44
CA HIS A 511 -5.04 -2.28 13.03
C HIS A 511 -4.15 -1.05 12.83
N LYS A 512 -4.39 0.01 13.62
CA LYS A 512 -3.57 1.22 13.54
C LYS A 512 -2.15 0.90 14.02
N PHE A 513 -2.02 0.23 15.16
CA PHE A 513 -0.73 -0.12 15.72
C PHE A 513 0.10 -0.98 14.75
N GLU A 514 -0.50 -2.01 14.14
CA GLU A 514 0.20 -2.86 13.17
C GLU A 514 0.71 -2.06 11.97
N LYS A 515 -0.10 -1.12 11.43
CA LYS A 515 0.33 -0.27 10.31
C LYS A 515 1.48 0.63 10.69
N ASP A 516 1.35 1.34 11.82
CA ASP A 516 2.38 2.24 12.33
C ASP A 516 3.68 1.46 12.62
N TRP A 517 3.56 0.23 13.12
CA TRP A 517 4.68 -0.67 13.37
C TRP A 517 5.36 -1.14 12.08
N VAL A 518 4.60 -1.60 11.08
CA VAL A 518 5.15 -2.01 9.77
C VAL A 518 5.85 -0.85 9.09
N GLU A 519 5.27 0.35 9.12
CA GLU A 519 5.90 1.56 8.60
C GLU A 519 7.23 1.85 9.30
N GLU A 520 7.26 1.83 10.64
CA GLU A 520 8.49 2.07 11.39
C GLU A 520 9.56 1.00 11.13
N GLN A 521 9.21 -0.27 11.02
CA GLN A 521 10.19 -1.32 10.71
C GLN A 521 10.77 -1.16 9.30
N VAL A 522 9.93 -0.88 8.29
CA VAL A 522 10.40 -0.62 6.91
C VAL A 522 11.40 0.54 6.89
N LEU A 523 11.13 1.62 7.64
CA LEU A 523 12.05 2.73 7.78
C LEU A 523 13.39 2.30 8.38
N ARG A 524 13.38 1.48 9.44
CA ARG A 524 14.59 0.94 10.05
C ARG A 524 15.40 0.08 9.08
N TYR A 525 14.75 -0.79 8.30
CA TYR A 525 15.44 -1.56 7.25
C TYR A 525 16.12 -0.63 6.25
N CYS A 526 15.45 0.44 5.82
CA CYS A 526 16.02 1.40 4.89
C CYS A 526 17.19 2.20 5.49
N GLU A 527 17.14 2.48 6.79
CA GLU A 527 18.19 3.18 7.56
C GLU A 527 19.39 2.29 7.88
N ASN A 528 19.21 0.97 7.91
CA ASN A 528 20.28 0.02 8.21
C ASN A 528 21.46 0.21 7.25
N SER A 529 22.67 0.23 7.82
CA SER A 529 23.92 0.37 7.08
C SER A 529 24.77 -0.89 7.29
N GLU A 530 24.98 -1.66 6.22
CA GLU A 530 25.98 -2.74 6.25
C GLU A 530 27.40 -2.21 5.96
N GLN A 531 27.55 -0.96 5.48
CA GLN A 531 28.82 -0.28 5.12
C GLN A 531 28.72 1.28 5.27
N GLU A 532 29.49 2.06 4.47
CA GLU A 532 29.39 3.54 4.37
C GLU A 532 28.06 4.05 3.75
N ALA A 533 27.16 3.15 3.36
CA ALA A 533 25.90 3.48 2.71
C ALA A 533 24.73 2.72 3.36
N THR A 534 23.57 3.39 3.37
CA THR A 534 22.29 2.80 3.82
C THR A 534 21.78 1.78 2.82
N LEU A 535 20.89 0.88 3.26
CA LEU A 535 20.19 -0.04 2.37
C LEU A 535 19.46 0.73 1.25
N LEU A 536 18.78 1.83 1.60
CA LEU A 536 18.09 2.68 0.61
C LEU A 536 19.04 3.13 -0.50
N HIS A 537 20.26 3.53 -0.14
CA HIS A 537 21.28 3.94 -1.10
C HIS A 537 21.67 2.79 -2.03
N ASN A 538 21.96 1.61 -1.47
CA ASN A 538 22.38 0.46 -2.25
C ASN A 538 21.30 0.04 -3.26
N LEU A 539 20.05 -0.10 -2.81
CA LEU A 539 18.92 -0.42 -3.68
C LEU A 539 18.71 0.64 -4.76
N ALA A 540 18.89 1.92 -4.43
CA ALA A 540 18.79 2.99 -5.42
C ALA A 540 19.89 2.92 -6.48
N MET A 541 21.12 2.58 -6.08
CA MET A 541 22.24 2.42 -7.01
C MET A 541 22.06 1.20 -7.91
N ASP A 542 21.55 0.08 -7.39
CA ASP A 542 21.26 -1.13 -8.17
C ASP A 542 20.23 -0.85 -9.30
N ILE A 543 19.26 0.02 -9.04
CA ILE A 543 18.27 0.45 -10.04
C ILE A 543 18.88 1.42 -11.07
N LEU A 544 19.74 2.34 -10.62
CA LEU A 544 20.28 3.40 -11.46
C LEU A 544 21.42 2.93 -12.37
N GLU A 545 22.26 2.01 -11.91
CA GLU A 545 23.48 1.61 -12.61
C GLU A 545 23.23 1.08 -14.05
N PRO A 546 22.24 0.19 -14.29
CA PRO A 546 21.89 -0.23 -15.65
C PRO A 546 21.42 0.93 -16.54
N ALA A 547 20.70 1.91 -15.97
CA ALA A 547 20.21 3.08 -16.69
C ALA A 547 21.37 4.05 -17.04
N VAL A 548 22.29 4.28 -16.11
CA VAL A 548 23.52 5.07 -16.35
C VAL A 548 24.32 4.44 -17.48
N HIS A 549 24.53 3.12 -17.44
CA HIS A 549 25.26 2.42 -18.49
C HIS A 549 24.59 2.57 -19.86
N SER A 550 23.26 2.46 -19.91
CA SER A 550 22.48 2.62 -21.15
C SER A 550 22.57 4.04 -21.71
N ILE A 551 22.53 5.06 -20.84
CA ILE A 551 22.70 6.47 -21.22
C ILE A 551 24.11 6.69 -21.80
N GLN A 552 25.14 6.25 -21.09
CA GLN A 552 26.53 6.38 -21.54
C GLN A 552 26.75 5.67 -22.88
N LYS A 553 26.14 4.50 -23.07
CA LYS A 553 26.17 3.77 -24.33
C LYS A 553 25.49 4.54 -25.45
N ALA A 554 24.27 5.03 -25.23
CA ALA A 554 23.55 5.78 -26.25
C ALA A 554 24.28 7.05 -26.68
N ILE A 555 24.91 7.79 -25.76
CA ILE A 555 25.70 8.98 -26.10
C ILE A 555 26.92 8.59 -26.96
N ARG A 556 27.53 7.42 -26.75
CA ARG A 556 28.68 6.94 -27.54
C ARG A 556 28.28 6.42 -28.92
N ASP A 557 27.16 5.72 -29.01
CA ASP A 557 26.76 4.98 -30.21
C ASP A 557 26.13 5.89 -31.30
N ILE A 558 25.72 7.11 -30.95
CA ILE A 558 25.19 8.08 -31.93
C ILE A 558 26.35 8.65 -32.77
N ASP A 559 26.39 8.27 -34.04
CA ASP A 559 27.45 8.63 -34.99
C ASP A 559 27.46 10.14 -35.30
N THR A 560 28.61 10.77 -35.09
CA THR A 560 28.86 12.18 -35.38
C THR A 560 29.30 12.36 -36.83
N HIS A 561 28.44 12.04 -37.79
CA HIS A 561 28.69 12.36 -39.20
C HIS A 561 28.64 13.89 -39.45
N LYS A 562 29.21 14.35 -40.58
CA LYS A 562 29.48 15.78 -40.90
C LYS A 562 28.25 16.72 -40.95
N GLU A 563 27.03 16.23 -40.79
CA GLU A 563 25.79 17.03 -40.70
C GLU A 563 25.12 16.96 -39.31
N LEU A 564 25.85 16.56 -38.27
CA LEU A 564 25.33 16.50 -36.90
C LEU A 564 25.02 17.91 -36.37
N THR A 565 23.75 18.16 -36.07
CA THR A 565 23.31 19.29 -35.27
C THR A 565 23.00 18.80 -33.86
N ALA A 566 23.03 19.68 -32.86
CA ALA A 566 22.63 19.28 -31.50
C ALA A 566 21.18 18.77 -31.47
N TRP A 567 20.31 19.33 -32.33
CA TRP A 567 18.93 18.87 -32.49
C TRP A 567 18.82 17.43 -33.00
N THR A 568 19.58 17.08 -34.05
CA THR A 568 19.56 15.71 -34.60
C THR A 568 20.12 14.71 -33.60
N PHE A 569 21.18 15.08 -32.87
CA PHE A 569 21.69 14.28 -31.75
C PHE A 569 20.63 14.05 -30.66
N LEU A 570 20.00 15.11 -30.15
CA LEU A 570 19.00 15.02 -29.08
C LEU A 570 17.76 14.20 -29.48
N THR A 571 17.39 14.27 -30.77
CA THR A 571 16.28 13.48 -31.32
C THR A 571 16.61 11.99 -31.31
N GLU A 572 17.79 11.60 -31.79
CA GLU A 572 18.22 10.19 -31.79
C GLU A 572 18.52 9.68 -30.38
N PHE A 573 19.10 10.52 -29.52
CA PHE A 573 19.31 10.20 -28.11
C PHE A 573 17.99 9.91 -27.39
N ARG A 574 16.96 10.72 -27.62
CA ARG A 574 15.63 10.50 -27.06
C ARG A 574 15.04 9.16 -27.49
N LYS A 575 15.13 8.83 -28.78
CA LYS A 575 14.68 7.52 -29.29
C LYS A 575 15.44 6.38 -28.63
N ALA A 576 16.75 6.50 -28.47
CA ALA A 576 17.56 5.51 -27.77
C ALA A 576 17.19 5.38 -26.28
N MET A 577 16.66 6.45 -25.66
CA MET A 577 16.19 6.45 -24.27
C MET A 577 14.76 5.91 -24.10
N GLU A 578 14.00 5.69 -25.17
CA GLU A 578 12.66 5.11 -25.11
C GLU A 578 12.70 3.75 -24.38
N GLY A 579 11.85 3.60 -23.37
CA GLY A 579 11.83 2.42 -22.49
C GLY A 579 12.81 2.47 -21.30
N ILE A 580 13.84 3.31 -21.34
CA ILE A 580 14.78 3.51 -20.22
C ILE A 580 14.26 4.63 -19.30
N ILE A 581 14.25 5.88 -19.79
CA ILE A 581 13.77 7.08 -19.09
C ILE A 581 12.88 7.92 -20.01
N VAL A 582 11.92 8.64 -19.43
CA VAL A 582 11.05 9.54 -20.19
C VAL A 582 11.64 10.95 -20.16
N LEU A 583 12.20 11.38 -21.29
CA LEU A 583 12.69 12.75 -21.46
C LEU A 583 11.56 13.66 -21.96
N PRO A 584 11.34 14.87 -21.41
CA PRO A 584 10.36 15.83 -21.93
C PRO A 584 10.76 16.34 -23.31
N GLN A 585 9.83 16.70 -24.21
CA GLN A 585 10.18 17.37 -25.48
C GLN A 585 10.96 18.67 -25.17
N ASP A 586 12.16 18.78 -25.73
CA ASP A 586 13.16 19.76 -25.28
C ASP A 586 12.83 21.18 -25.74
N LYS A 587 13.18 22.18 -24.92
CA LYS A 587 13.25 23.60 -25.31
C LYS A 587 14.50 23.90 -26.17
N PHE A 588 15.36 22.92 -26.39
CA PHE A 588 16.57 23.02 -27.22
C PHE A 588 16.24 22.88 -28.72
N THR A 589 15.14 23.48 -29.17
CA THR A 589 14.62 23.37 -30.54
C THR A 589 15.40 24.15 -31.60
N ASN A 590 16.32 25.03 -31.19
CA ASN A 590 17.03 25.89 -32.11
C ASN A 590 18.46 25.41 -32.40
N GLN A 591 18.75 25.23 -33.69
CA GLN A 591 20.08 24.88 -34.23
C GLN A 591 21.16 25.92 -33.87
N ASP A 592 20.76 27.13 -33.48
CA ASP A 592 21.65 28.25 -33.12
C ASP A 592 22.17 28.23 -31.68
N ILE A 593 21.55 27.46 -30.76
CA ILE A 593 21.91 27.43 -29.33
C ILE A 593 23.23 26.68 -29.10
N VAL A 594 23.49 25.65 -29.91
CA VAL A 594 24.74 24.87 -29.87
C VAL A 594 25.42 24.99 -31.23
N ARG A 595 26.26 26.02 -31.37
CA ARG A 595 27.03 26.25 -32.60
C ARG A 595 28.03 25.13 -32.93
N ASN A 596 28.49 24.38 -31.92
CA ASN A 596 29.47 23.31 -32.05
C ASN A 596 28.91 21.98 -31.50
N ALA A 597 28.04 21.33 -32.28
CA ALA A 597 27.38 20.10 -31.87
C ALA A 597 28.35 18.97 -31.47
N PRO A 598 29.48 18.73 -32.18
CA PRO A 598 30.47 17.74 -31.74
C PRO A 598 31.02 18.01 -30.34
N CYS A 599 31.41 19.25 -30.04
CA CYS A 599 31.92 19.63 -28.73
C CYS A 599 30.86 19.47 -27.63
N PHE A 600 29.58 19.75 -27.92
CA PHE A 600 28.49 19.51 -26.96
C PHE A 600 28.33 18.03 -26.64
N VAL A 601 28.42 17.16 -27.65
CA VAL A 601 28.33 15.72 -27.45
C VAL A 601 29.50 15.21 -26.63
N ASP A 602 30.72 15.68 -26.90
CA ASP A 602 31.91 15.26 -26.14
C ASP A 602 31.88 15.74 -24.69
N GLU A 603 31.46 16.98 -24.43
CA GLU A 603 31.24 17.48 -23.06
C GLU A 603 30.14 16.69 -22.33
N LEU A 604 29.07 16.31 -23.04
CA LEU A 604 28.01 15.48 -22.47
C LEU A 604 28.51 14.05 -22.16
N LYS A 605 29.41 13.49 -22.99
CA LYS A 605 30.08 12.20 -22.70
C LYS A 605 30.92 12.29 -21.44
N ASP A 606 31.72 13.35 -21.30
CA ASP A 606 32.60 13.54 -20.15
C ASP A 606 31.79 13.72 -18.86
N LEU A 607 30.74 14.52 -18.89
CA LEU A 607 29.82 14.67 -17.75
C LEU A 607 29.07 13.35 -17.43
N ALA A 608 28.69 12.59 -18.46
CA ALA A 608 28.03 11.28 -18.29
C ALA A 608 28.96 10.24 -17.61
N ASN A 609 30.28 10.37 -17.74
CA ASN A 609 31.23 9.49 -17.05
C ASN A 609 31.26 9.73 -15.53
N GLY A 610 31.12 10.98 -15.08
CA GLY A 610 31.01 11.33 -13.66
C GLY A 610 29.63 11.07 -13.05
N PHE A 611 28.65 10.74 -13.89
CA PHE A 611 27.24 10.77 -13.53
C PHE A 611 26.84 9.78 -12.42
N LYS A 612 27.46 8.59 -12.40
CA LYS A 612 27.25 7.60 -11.33
C LYS A 612 27.61 8.17 -9.95
N ASN A 613 28.73 8.87 -9.86
CA ASN A 613 29.22 9.44 -8.59
C ASN A 613 28.35 10.62 -8.15
N ASP A 614 27.94 11.48 -9.10
CA ASP A 614 26.99 12.57 -8.83
C ASP A 614 25.67 12.08 -8.24
N LEU A 615 25.08 11.05 -8.84
CA LEU A 615 23.83 10.44 -8.35
C LEU A 615 24.05 9.78 -6.99
N SER A 616 25.14 9.03 -6.82
CA SER A 616 25.49 8.41 -5.55
C SER A 616 25.58 9.45 -4.42
N ASN A 617 26.31 10.55 -4.63
CA ASN A 617 26.44 11.64 -3.66
C ASN A 617 25.09 12.30 -3.35
N THR A 618 24.26 12.52 -4.38
CA THR A 618 22.91 13.06 -4.22
C THR A 618 22.05 12.17 -3.32
N ILE A 619 22.11 10.85 -3.53
CA ILE A 619 21.33 9.86 -2.76
C ILE A 619 21.87 9.72 -1.34
N LYS A 620 23.19 9.78 -1.14
CA LYS A 620 23.79 9.79 0.21
C LYS A 620 23.31 10.99 1.05
N GLY A 621 22.96 12.09 0.40
CA GLY A 621 22.39 13.28 1.05
C GLY A 621 20.89 13.19 1.39
N TRP A 622 20.20 12.11 1.01
CA TRP A 622 18.77 11.98 1.28
C TRP A 622 18.50 11.68 2.77
N ASN A 623 17.48 12.35 3.32
CA ASN A 623 16.87 11.87 4.55
C ASN A 623 16.03 10.63 4.22
N VAL A 624 16.42 9.47 4.75
CA VAL A 624 15.78 8.18 4.45
C VAL A 624 14.28 8.21 4.75
N ARG A 625 13.89 8.70 5.93
CA ARG A 625 12.48 8.71 6.36
C ARG A 625 11.62 9.57 5.45
N SER A 626 12.01 10.83 5.25
CA SER A 626 11.30 11.73 4.35
C SER A 626 11.23 11.14 2.94
N LYS A 627 12.33 10.57 2.46
CA LYS A 627 12.39 10.04 1.11
C LYS A 627 11.46 8.85 0.90
N VAL A 628 11.41 7.91 1.85
CA VAL A 628 10.53 6.73 1.78
C VAL A 628 9.06 7.14 1.83
N SER A 629 8.70 8.12 2.66
CA SER A 629 7.32 8.65 2.73
C SER A 629 6.87 9.38 1.46
N GLU A 630 7.80 9.94 0.69
CA GLU A 630 7.53 10.63 -0.58
C GLU A 630 7.44 9.70 -1.79
N LEU A 631 7.77 8.40 -1.64
CA LEU A 631 7.75 7.47 -2.76
C LEU A 631 6.31 7.31 -3.31
N PRO A 632 6.14 7.28 -4.64
CA PRO A 632 4.83 7.02 -5.26
C PRO A 632 4.20 5.70 -4.80
N VAL A 633 5.05 4.70 -4.57
CA VAL A 633 4.69 3.39 -4.05
C VAL A 633 5.15 3.30 -2.59
N ALA A 634 4.21 3.33 -1.65
CA ALA A 634 4.50 3.22 -0.23
C ALA A 634 4.86 1.76 0.14
N PRO A 635 6.13 1.44 0.49
CA PRO A 635 6.56 0.05 0.68
C PRO A 635 5.86 -0.63 1.85
N TRP A 636 5.68 0.09 2.95
CA TRP A 636 5.00 -0.40 4.15
C TRP A 636 3.55 -0.79 3.87
N LYS A 637 2.88 -0.04 2.97
CA LYS A 637 1.49 -0.31 2.61
C LYS A 637 1.38 -1.58 1.78
N LEU A 638 2.28 -1.77 0.82
CA LEU A 638 2.35 -3.01 0.04
C LEU A 638 2.60 -4.22 0.95
N LEU A 639 3.56 -4.12 1.88
CA LEU A 639 3.82 -5.18 2.85
C LEU A 639 2.60 -5.45 3.74
N TYR A 640 1.98 -4.41 4.29
CA TYR A 640 0.80 -4.57 5.16
C TYR A 640 -0.39 -5.16 4.39
N ASP A 641 -0.66 -4.72 3.17
CA ASP A 641 -1.77 -5.23 2.35
C ASP A 641 -1.62 -6.72 2.03
N MET A 642 -0.39 -7.25 1.98
CA MET A 642 -0.11 -8.70 1.84
C MET A 642 -0.17 -9.46 3.18
N LEU A 643 0.04 -8.78 4.31
CA LEU A 643 0.22 -9.39 5.62
C LEU A 643 -0.94 -9.15 6.60
N SER A 644 -1.93 -8.34 6.26
CA SER A 644 -3.02 -7.97 7.17
C SER A 644 -4.02 -9.11 7.41
N GLY A 645 -4.08 -10.09 6.51
CA GLY A 645 -5.14 -11.12 6.49
C GLY A 645 -6.53 -10.51 6.31
N CYS A 646 -7.60 -11.25 6.66
CA CYS A 646 -8.98 -10.73 6.54
C CYS A 646 -9.28 -9.52 7.42
N GLY A 647 -8.50 -9.31 8.49
CA GLY A 647 -8.67 -8.20 9.41
C GLY A 647 -9.85 -8.32 10.39
N GLU A 648 -10.58 -9.44 10.40
CA GLU A 648 -11.65 -9.67 11.37
C GLU A 648 -11.08 -9.85 12.79
N GLN A 649 -11.78 -9.31 13.79
CA GLN A 649 -11.38 -9.35 15.20
C GLN A 649 -12.23 -10.34 15.99
N CYS A 650 -11.59 -11.14 16.84
CA CYS A 650 -12.28 -12.02 17.75
C CYS A 650 -13.22 -11.18 18.64
N PRO A 651 -14.52 -11.49 18.74
CA PRO A 651 -15.47 -10.63 19.45
C PRO A 651 -15.21 -10.56 20.97
N TYR A 652 -14.45 -11.50 21.53
CA TYR A 652 -14.19 -11.58 22.96
C TYR A 652 -12.90 -10.86 23.37
N CYS A 653 -11.78 -11.21 22.74
CA CYS A 653 -10.47 -10.67 23.10
C CYS A 653 -9.94 -9.66 22.09
N GLY A 654 -10.53 -9.61 20.89
CA GLY A 654 -10.18 -8.70 19.82
C GLY A 654 -8.82 -8.92 19.19
N VAL A 655 -8.26 -10.12 19.35
CA VAL A 655 -7.15 -10.59 18.51
C VAL A 655 -7.61 -10.67 17.06
N LEU A 656 -6.72 -10.38 16.12
CA LEU A 656 -7.01 -10.46 14.71
C LEU A 656 -6.92 -11.90 14.21
N CYS A 657 -7.72 -12.22 13.20
CA CYS A 657 -7.67 -13.50 12.51
C CYS A 657 -6.28 -13.77 11.90
N ASP A 658 -5.86 -15.04 11.96
CA ASP A 658 -4.59 -15.51 11.39
C ASP A 658 -4.72 -15.92 9.91
N CYS A 659 -5.96 -16.08 9.43
CA CYS A 659 -6.20 -16.41 8.03
C CYS A 659 -5.75 -15.27 7.11
N THR A 660 -4.87 -15.61 6.17
CA THR A 660 -4.41 -14.67 5.13
C THR A 660 -5.48 -14.41 4.06
N ASP A 661 -6.46 -15.31 3.93
CA ASP A 661 -7.62 -15.15 3.06
C ASP A 661 -8.59 -14.11 3.64
N HIS A 662 -9.18 -13.29 2.77
CA HIS A 662 -10.22 -12.30 3.13
C HIS A 662 -11.65 -12.86 3.02
N ASN A 663 -11.86 -13.97 2.29
CA ASN A 663 -13.17 -14.56 2.01
C ASN A 663 -13.25 -15.97 2.61
N HIS A 664 -13.34 -16.05 3.94
CA HIS A 664 -13.52 -17.31 4.65
C HIS A 664 -14.63 -17.18 5.70
N GLU A 665 -15.40 -18.25 5.86
CA GLU A 665 -16.58 -18.27 6.73
C GLU A 665 -16.23 -18.47 8.22
N MET A 666 -15.11 -19.14 8.49
CA MET A 666 -14.64 -19.44 9.85
C MET A 666 -13.32 -18.75 10.14
N HIS A 667 -13.35 -17.80 11.06
CA HIS A 667 -12.19 -17.08 11.56
C HIS A 667 -11.50 -17.84 12.69
N SER A 668 -10.17 -17.80 12.71
CA SER A 668 -9.38 -18.45 13.74
C SER A 668 -8.18 -17.61 14.11
N ALA A 669 -7.72 -17.78 15.36
CA ALA A 669 -6.48 -17.22 15.84
C ALA A 669 -5.76 -18.27 16.69
N ASN A 670 -4.45 -18.43 16.49
CA ASN A 670 -3.66 -19.42 17.22
C ASN A 670 -3.45 -19.04 18.69
N TYR A 671 -3.64 -17.77 19.03
CA TYR A 671 -3.59 -17.28 20.40
C TYR A 671 -4.74 -16.32 20.65
N HIS A 672 -5.16 -16.27 21.91
CA HIS A 672 -6.19 -15.34 22.37
C HIS A 672 -5.70 -14.58 23.59
N LEU A 673 -6.10 -13.31 23.67
CA LEU A 673 -5.75 -12.43 24.77
C LEU A 673 -6.69 -12.64 25.97
N PRO A 674 -6.24 -12.35 27.20
CA PRO A 674 -7.11 -12.32 28.37
C PRO A 674 -8.29 -11.36 28.17
N GLU A 675 -9.51 -11.82 28.46
CA GLU A 675 -10.72 -11.02 28.25
C GLU A 675 -10.71 -9.73 29.08
N GLY A 676 -10.02 -9.72 30.22
CA GLY A 676 -9.83 -8.53 31.04
C GLY A 676 -9.20 -7.35 30.28
N LEU A 677 -8.40 -7.60 29.24
CA LEU A 677 -7.82 -6.54 28.41
C LEU A 677 -8.87 -5.81 27.56
N ARG A 678 -10.02 -6.43 27.32
CA ARG A 678 -11.20 -5.82 26.70
C ARG A 678 -12.22 -5.30 27.72
N GLY A 679 -11.85 -5.30 29.01
CA GLY A 679 -12.65 -4.74 30.09
C GLY A 679 -13.57 -5.75 30.80
N TYR A 680 -13.50 -7.04 30.46
CA TYR A 680 -14.28 -8.07 31.15
C TYR A 680 -13.81 -8.27 32.59
N ARG A 681 -14.77 -8.41 33.52
CA ARG A 681 -14.52 -8.56 34.96
C ARG A 681 -15.41 -9.64 35.55
N TRP A 682 -14.88 -10.35 36.55
CA TRP A 682 -15.68 -11.27 37.36
C TRP A 682 -16.76 -10.48 38.12
N SER A 683 -18.02 -10.88 37.96
CA SER A 683 -19.19 -10.17 38.51
C SER A 683 -19.13 -10.02 40.03
N PHE A 684 -18.70 -11.10 40.71
CA PHE A 684 -18.60 -11.19 42.17
C PHE A 684 -17.35 -10.49 42.71
N TRP A 685 -16.17 -10.80 42.16
CA TRP A 685 -14.89 -10.30 42.68
C TRP A 685 -14.49 -8.92 42.16
N LYS A 686 -15.16 -8.41 41.11
CA LYS A 686 -14.84 -7.17 40.38
C LYS A 686 -13.41 -7.10 39.80
N SER A 687 -12.64 -8.17 39.89
CA SER A 687 -11.32 -8.32 39.28
C SER A 687 -11.42 -8.52 37.77
N LEU A 688 -10.38 -8.11 37.04
CA LEU A 688 -10.28 -8.37 35.60
C LEU A 688 -10.16 -9.87 35.33
N VAL A 689 -10.79 -10.34 34.25
CA VAL A 689 -10.66 -11.73 33.82
C VAL A 689 -9.26 -11.96 33.27
N THR A 690 -8.50 -12.86 33.89
CA THR A 690 -7.12 -13.20 33.49
C THR A 690 -7.06 -14.35 32.49
N ASN A 691 -8.18 -15.06 32.29
CA ASN A 691 -8.27 -16.18 31.36
C ASN A 691 -8.37 -15.68 29.92
N SER A 692 -7.78 -16.45 28.99
CA SER A 692 -7.98 -16.22 27.57
C SER A 692 -9.42 -16.57 27.16
N CYS A 693 -9.94 -15.99 26.09
CA CYS A 693 -11.31 -16.28 25.67
C CYS A 693 -11.51 -17.74 25.21
N SER A 694 -10.44 -18.44 24.80
CA SER A 694 -10.49 -19.88 24.52
C SER A 694 -10.66 -20.70 25.81
N ASP A 695 -9.97 -20.34 26.89
CA ASP A 695 -10.14 -20.97 28.21
C ASP A 695 -11.55 -20.74 28.75
N THR A 696 -12.07 -19.52 28.63
CA THR A 696 -13.42 -19.17 29.10
C THR A 696 -14.49 -19.91 28.30
N SER A 697 -14.33 -20.02 26.98
CA SER A 697 -15.25 -20.78 26.10
C SER A 697 -15.24 -22.28 26.44
N TYR A 698 -14.08 -22.84 26.74
CA TYR A 698 -13.95 -24.23 27.16
C TYR A 698 -14.56 -24.49 28.55
N ILE A 699 -14.30 -23.62 29.52
CA ILE A 699 -14.92 -23.67 30.85
C ILE A 699 -16.45 -23.55 30.72
N ALA A 700 -16.91 -22.65 29.85
CA ALA A 700 -18.32 -22.44 29.60
C ALA A 700 -18.98 -23.66 28.93
N LEU A 701 -18.33 -24.31 27.96
CA LEU A 701 -18.77 -25.58 27.35
C LEU A 701 -18.81 -26.75 28.35
N ARG A 702 -17.85 -26.78 29.29
CA ARG A 702 -17.79 -27.79 30.36
C ARG A 702 -18.93 -27.59 31.36
N LEU A 703 -19.24 -26.35 31.71
CA LEU A 703 -20.38 -25.97 32.55
C LEU A 703 -21.73 -26.05 31.80
N TYR A 704 -21.73 -25.95 30.47
CA TYR A 704 -22.94 -26.13 29.64
C TYR A 704 -23.50 -27.55 29.72
N ARG A 705 -22.64 -28.55 29.98
CA ARG A 705 -23.07 -29.92 30.29
C ARG A 705 -23.75 -30.04 31.66
N GLU A 706 -23.61 -29.04 32.52
CA GLU A 706 -24.21 -28.93 33.85
C GLU A 706 -25.24 -27.78 33.91
N GLN A 707 -26.25 -27.79 33.01
CA GLN A 707 -27.54 -27.07 33.07
C GLN A 707 -27.66 -25.70 33.81
N ASP A 708 -26.66 -24.81 33.85
CA ASP A 708 -26.80 -23.49 34.50
C ASP A 708 -27.40 -22.43 33.54
N PRO A 709 -28.59 -21.86 33.81
CA PRO A 709 -29.24 -20.86 32.97
C PRO A 709 -28.47 -19.53 32.86
N TRP A 710 -27.58 -19.21 33.82
CA TRP A 710 -26.82 -17.96 33.79
C TRP A 710 -25.78 -17.95 32.66
N LEU A 711 -25.13 -19.09 32.39
CA LEU A 711 -24.14 -19.24 31.32
C LEU A 711 -24.74 -19.18 29.91
N LYS A 712 -26.01 -19.60 29.73
CA LYS A 712 -26.74 -19.44 28.46
C LYS A 712 -26.85 -17.99 28.00
N SER A 713 -26.84 -17.03 28.94
CA SER A 713 -26.97 -15.60 28.62
C SER A 713 -25.65 -14.95 28.17
N GLN A 714 -24.50 -15.56 28.46
CA GLN A 714 -23.19 -15.04 28.07
C GLN A 714 -22.65 -15.67 26.78
N LEU A 715 -23.10 -16.88 26.44
CA LEU A 715 -22.69 -17.60 25.24
C LEU A 715 -23.55 -17.23 24.02
N SER A 716 -23.45 -15.98 23.58
CA SER A 716 -23.64 -15.66 22.16
C SER A 716 -22.35 -16.08 21.44
N ILE A 717 -22.12 -17.39 21.27
CA ILE A 717 -21.00 -17.88 20.46
C ILE A 717 -21.30 -17.43 19.04
N SER A 718 -20.50 -16.49 18.53
CA SER A 718 -20.47 -16.21 17.10
C SER A 718 -20.08 -17.51 16.40
N HIS A 719 -21.00 -18.09 15.64
CA HIS A 719 -20.81 -19.37 14.93
C HIS A 719 -19.70 -19.33 13.87
N THR A 720 -19.02 -18.19 13.71
CA THR A 720 -18.00 -17.92 12.69
C THR A 720 -16.58 -17.84 13.26
N TRP A 721 -16.36 -18.07 14.56
CA TRP A 721 -15.02 -18.08 15.16
C TRP A 721 -14.68 -19.45 15.78
N VAL A 722 -13.50 -19.97 15.42
CA VAL A 722 -12.93 -21.27 15.85
C VAL A 722 -11.72 -21.03 16.75
#